data_AF-A0A9P6EW21-F1
#
_entry.id   AF-A0A9P6EW21-F1
#
_cell.length_a   1.000
_cell.length_b   1.000
_cell.length_c   1.000
_cell.angle_alpha   90.00
_cell.angle_beta   90.00
_cell.angle_gamma   90.00
#
_symmetry.space_group_name_H-M   'P 1'
#
loop_
_entity.id
_entity.type
_entity.pdbx_description
1 polymer ?
#
loop_
_entity_poly.entity_id
_entity_poly.type
_entity_poly.pdbx_seq_one_letter_code
_entity_poly.pdbx_strand_id
1 'polypeptide(L)'
;MYKDPFRLIRLKHARTAPPKLSKLIRVLLRSMPDDPVSALLRAAYLSESSEPGHQQTAEATTTTIPYYWFVTSVGFKPSYSLPFTIFLGVDAGFRDYLKRYGYTSRYLLECSVKDDLAYKSYDWIAQYAAGQELCRDLTWALSMDAERVKALSVPLSDIARYLPLASRFEVLADVTFLLDRNTRPAGDWQQSATLEQQEAWKLLQMERLQLLEAMISFTQEHRRRHPGVLATGRLKLKESDCKEDGPEEYQLRLLKSLPPLNNPRYLDSDNWAHFVVQAKDTDLSFVRTFVPPSRSRLSYGGFVPEPFLHRCRTLEYIRMDFPGDDDTFQWAVDERKKHIIYTTAGRQPRQPLVPLRHFDGNHGPLCTGRHVNDVAFAFCDTIETIDISGTWPGSDEFSQEPPEIPMYYNESFWLLPLLSIFKVHINCINLRLEPDIVSRCPQLVTMSLGDHREEYVMDEIEYWKPAELPRLTTLDLRGTPAISFHPDTLKTTPSLQSLNLKIWRGTRINSFIPPPKDFVCMDMSEPSDTAPSEIFSTYATIRRPVWTWDWDLPKLTELRLEAEHAYRFQFRMLGGTPSLVELSINCRSLSGLHRRTIGLEDLLKSSPVSPPSAQILDGSGGVPTQETQESMYVDTASTSWQKSEYVHVPALRIFNLEGTWALGSPAVLEVLCSKVLPNVSRLSMNDGCGGFSLAEWVGLTSSHLHLLRHATIRRATTWDELCEVGLEHKFMVPSSIPKYTLAKRPKGRILEENAVYEIKGFVLSRLSD
;
A
#
# COMPACT_ATOMS: atom_id res chain seq x y z
N MET A 1 -2.04 39.08 21.71
CA MET A 1 -1.41 37.75 21.86
C MET A 1 -1.37 37.06 20.50
N TYR A 2 -0.28 37.19 19.75
CA TYR A 2 -0.12 36.42 18.51
C TYR A 2 0.27 34.99 18.88
N LYS A 3 -0.53 33.99 18.45
CA LYS A 3 -0.06 32.59 18.36
C LYS A 3 1.25 32.63 17.57
N ASP A 4 2.32 32.12 18.18
CA ASP A 4 3.68 32.03 17.65
C ASP A 4 3.72 31.87 16.11
N PRO A 5 4.00 32.94 15.34
CA PRO A 5 4.06 32.86 13.88
C PRO A 5 5.29 32.08 13.39
N PHE A 6 6.16 31.62 14.30
CA PHE A 6 7.44 30.98 14.04
C PHE A 6 7.46 29.49 14.34
N ARG A 7 6.35 28.89 14.82
CA ARG A 7 6.30 27.48 15.23
C ARG A 7 6.68 26.49 14.11
N LEU A 8 6.71 26.94 12.84
CA LEU A 8 7.23 26.18 11.71
C LEU A 8 7.59 27.12 10.53
N ILE A 9 8.75 27.79 10.54
CA ILE A 9 9.35 28.22 9.26
C ILE A 9 9.93 26.97 8.58
N ARG A 10 9.06 26.18 7.93
CA ARG A 10 9.49 25.24 6.89
C ARG A 10 9.42 25.99 5.56
N LEU A 11 10.56 26.36 5.00
CA LEU A 11 10.71 26.89 3.63
C LEU A 11 10.37 25.80 2.59
N LYS A 12 9.13 25.29 2.57
CA LYS A 12 8.78 24.11 1.77
C LYS A 12 8.11 24.38 0.42
N HIS A 13 7.49 25.54 0.16
CA HIS A 13 6.94 25.85 -1.17
C HIS A 13 6.91 27.37 -1.44
N ALA A 14 7.71 27.84 -2.41
CA ALA A 14 7.80 29.25 -2.78
C ALA A 14 6.97 29.64 -4.03
N ARG A 15 6.18 28.72 -4.62
CA ARG A 15 5.31 29.07 -5.77
C ARG A 15 4.20 30.08 -5.40
N THR A 16 3.89 30.23 -4.11
CA THR A 16 2.95 31.22 -3.57
C THR A 16 3.43 31.77 -2.22
N ALA A 17 4.71 32.14 -2.11
CA ALA A 17 5.19 32.76 -0.87
C ALA A 17 4.32 33.98 -0.55
N PRO A 18 3.52 33.98 0.54
CA PRO A 18 2.67 35.11 0.84
C PRO A 18 3.57 36.34 1.05
N PRO A 19 3.10 37.58 0.76
CA PRO A 19 3.82 38.83 1.03
C PRO A 19 4.48 38.91 2.41
N LYS A 20 3.95 38.13 3.36
CA LYS A 20 4.46 37.92 4.72
C LYS A 20 5.86 37.30 4.79
N LEU A 21 6.24 36.38 3.91
CA LEU A 21 7.58 35.74 3.94
C LEU A 21 8.66 36.70 3.45
N SER A 22 8.40 37.44 2.37
CA SER A 22 9.31 38.49 1.88
C SER A 22 9.48 39.59 2.94
N LYS A 23 8.39 40.04 3.57
CA LYS A 23 8.45 41.00 4.68
C LYS A 23 9.26 40.47 5.86
N LEU A 24 9.12 39.19 6.22
CA LEU A 24 9.90 38.56 7.28
C LEU A 24 11.39 38.47 6.93
N ILE A 25 11.74 38.04 5.73
CA ILE A 25 13.14 37.99 5.27
C ILE A 25 13.76 39.39 5.32
N ARG A 26 13.05 40.42 4.84
CA ARG A 26 13.52 41.81 4.92
C ARG A 26 13.71 42.28 6.37
N VAL A 27 12.80 41.95 7.27
CA VAL A 27 12.91 42.31 8.70
C VAL A 27 14.07 41.59 9.36
N LEU A 28 14.28 40.30 9.06
CA LEU A 28 15.42 39.53 9.54
C LEU A 28 16.73 40.14 9.00
N LEU A 29 16.82 40.42 7.70
CA LEU A 29 18.01 41.01 7.06
C LEU A 29 18.35 42.40 7.62
N ARG A 30 17.34 43.22 7.92
CA ARG A 30 17.52 44.52 8.59
C ARG A 30 18.05 44.39 10.02
N SER A 31 17.76 43.27 10.68
CA SER A 31 18.14 43.03 12.08
C SER A 31 19.44 42.23 12.25
N MET A 32 20.02 41.73 11.15
CA MET A 32 21.31 41.02 11.19
C MET A 32 22.47 42.02 11.41
N PRO A 33 23.61 41.58 11.98
CA PRO A 33 24.84 42.38 12.06
C PRO A 33 25.35 42.82 10.67
N ASP A 34 26.05 43.94 10.56
CA ASP A 34 26.69 44.38 9.30
C ASP A 34 27.94 43.54 9.00
N ASP A 35 27.74 42.39 8.37
CA ASP A 35 28.80 41.62 7.71
C ASP A 35 28.72 41.78 6.18
N PRO A 36 29.78 41.45 5.41
CA PRO A 36 29.79 41.64 3.95
C PRO A 36 28.65 40.90 3.23
N VAL A 37 28.16 39.79 3.79
CA VAL A 37 27.10 38.99 3.17
C VAL A 37 25.75 39.61 3.45
N SER A 38 25.39 39.85 4.71
CA SER A 38 24.20 40.57 5.11
C SER A 38 24.11 41.93 4.43
N ALA A 39 25.22 42.64 4.19
CA ALA A 39 25.25 43.87 3.40
C ALA A 39 24.87 43.62 1.93
N LEU A 40 25.41 42.56 1.30
CA LEU A 40 25.02 42.12 -0.05
C LEU A 40 23.54 41.69 -0.11
N LEU A 41 23.05 40.98 0.91
CA LEU A 41 21.66 40.56 1.01
C LEU A 41 20.74 41.76 1.27
N ARG A 42 21.15 42.72 2.09
CA ARG A 42 20.43 43.99 2.24
C ARG A 42 20.43 44.74 0.92
N ALA A 43 21.54 44.82 0.20
CA ALA A 43 21.61 45.45 -1.11
C ALA A 43 20.71 44.75 -2.14
N ALA A 44 20.66 43.41 -2.16
CA ALA A 44 19.85 42.65 -3.11
C ALA A 44 18.34 42.63 -2.76
N TYR A 45 17.97 42.66 -1.47
CA TYR A 45 16.57 42.47 -1.02
C TYR A 45 15.90 43.73 -0.46
N LEU A 46 16.69 44.71 -0.02
CA LEU A 46 16.23 46.01 0.48
C LEU A 46 16.53 47.16 -0.47
N SER A 47 17.22 46.94 -1.61
CA SER A 47 17.18 47.91 -2.70
C SER A 47 15.71 48.03 -3.10
N GLU A 48 15.13 49.18 -2.77
CA GLU A 48 13.77 49.48 -3.15
C GLU A 48 13.70 49.36 -4.66
N SER A 49 12.82 48.49 -5.16
CA SER A 49 12.32 48.65 -6.51
C SER A 49 11.79 50.07 -6.54
N SER A 50 12.58 50.96 -7.13
CA SER A 50 12.21 52.34 -7.38
C SER A 50 11.08 52.31 -8.39
N GLU A 51 9.88 51.93 -7.97
CA GLU A 51 8.66 52.28 -8.69
C GLU A 51 8.52 53.79 -8.55
N PRO A 52 8.71 54.55 -9.64
CA PRO A 52 8.66 55.98 -9.59
C PRO A 52 7.19 56.39 -9.43
N GLY A 53 6.71 56.55 -8.20
CA GLY A 53 5.33 57.02 -7.99
C GLY A 53 4.73 56.97 -6.58
N HIS A 54 5.36 56.37 -5.57
CA HIS A 54 4.83 56.40 -4.20
C HIS A 54 5.75 57.20 -3.28
N GLN A 55 5.35 58.45 -3.01
CA GLN A 55 5.98 59.30 -2.00
C GLN A 55 5.91 58.61 -0.63
N GLN A 56 7.07 58.27 -0.07
CA GLN A 56 7.24 57.80 1.30
C GLN A 56 6.78 58.89 2.27
N THR A 57 5.54 58.78 2.76
CA THR A 57 5.16 59.40 4.03
C THR A 57 5.97 58.75 5.14
N ALA A 58 6.67 59.56 5.93
CA ALA A 58 7.52 59.16 7.05
C ALA A 58 6.87 58.04 7.90
N GLU A 59 7.27 56.79 7.62
CA GLU A 59 6.86 55.65 8.44
C GLU A 59 7.52 55.81 9.80
N ALA A 60 6.66 55.88 10.81
CA ALA A 60 6.98 55.97 12.22
C ALA A 60 8.11 55.00 12.60
N THR A 61 8.90 55.39 13.59
CA THR A 61 9.80 54.54 14.38
C THR A 61 9.04 53.34 14.94
N THR A 62 8.75 52.35 14.10
CA THR A 62 8.20 51.07 14.53
C THR A 62 9.31 50.41 15.32
N THR A 63 9.10 50.28 16.63
CA THR A 63 9.88 49.43 17.52
C THR A 63 10.02 48.06 16.88
N THR A 64 11.13 47.83 16.17
CA THR A 64 11.42 46.57 15.51
C THR A 64 11.66 45.55 16.61
N ILE A 65 10.64 44.74 16.87
CA ILE A 65 10.79 43.53 17.67
C ILE A 65 11.93 42.74 17.00
N PRO A 66 13.01 42.38 17.72
CA PRO A 66 14.11 41.61 17.16
C PRO A 66 13.62 40.19 16.91
N TYR A 67 12.95 39.95 15.77
CA TYR A 67 12.26 38.69 15.52
C TYR A 67 13.20 37.48 15.50
N TYR A 68 14.50 37.70 15.25
CA TYR A 68 15.52 36.66 15.35
C TYR A 68 15.64 36.06 16.77
N TRP A 69 15.31 36.81 17.82
CA TRP A 69 15.29 36.35 19.22
C TRP A 69 14.27 35.24 19.52
N PHE A 70 13.30 35.02 18.63
CA PHE A 70 12.29 33.97 18.77
C PHE A 70 12.61 32.73 17.92
N VAL A 71 13.71 32.75 17.16
CA VAL A 71 14.10 31.64 16.29
C VAL A 71 14.69 30.52 17.14
N THR A 72 13.90 29.47 17.35
CA THR A 72 14.32 28.29 18.12
C THR A 72 14.75 27.13 17.24
N SER A 73 14.50 27.19 15.93
CA SER A 73 14.92 26.19 14.96
C SER A 73 15.46 26.88 13.73
N VAL A 74 16.73 26.62 13.43
CA VAL A 74 17.46 27.16 12.29
C VAL A 74 17.81 25.99 11.39
N GLY A 75 17.28 25.95 10.16
CA GLY A 75 17.53 24.80 9.31
C GLY A 75 17.40 25.10 7.83
N PHE A 76 18.29 24.48 7.06
CA PHE A 76 18.28 24.47 5.62
C PHE A 76 17.60 23.20 5.12
N LYS A 77 16.54 23.35 4.32
CA LYS A 77 15.96 22.24 3.54
C LYS A 77 16.22 22.52 2.07
N PRO A 78 17.20 21.86 1.43
CA PRO A 78 17.37 21.96 0.00
C PRO A 78 16.13 21.31 -0.65
N SER A 79 15.18 22.12 -1.14
CA SER A 79 14.09 21.58 -1.95
C SER A 79 14.54 21.49 -3.39
N TYR A 80 14.49 20.27 -3.96
CA TYR A 80 14.79 19.98 -5.37
C TYR A 80 13.83 20.63 -6.37
N SER A 81 12.69 21.13 -5.90
CA SER A 81 11.83 21.92 -6.79
C SER A 81 12.50 23.28 -7.02
N LEU A 82 12.77 23.59 -8.29
CA LEU A 82 12.90 24.96 -8.76
C LEU A 82 11.69 25.75 -8.24
N PRO A 83 11.88 26.67 -7.26
CA PRO A 83 11.62 28.07 -7.60
C PRO A 83 12.55 29.10 -6.95
N PHE A 84 13.38 28.77 -5.94
CA PHE A 84 14.01 29.83 -5.14
C PHE A 84 14.95 30.73 -5.94
N THR A 85 15.59 30.22 -6.99
CA THR A 85 16.56 30.99 -7.78
C THR A 85 15.97 31.67 -9.02
N ILE A 86 14.88 31.12 -9.59
CA ILE A 86 14.15 31.75 -10.70
C ILE A 86 13.48 33.06 -10.24
N PHE A 87 13.06 33.16 -8.98
CA PHE A 87 12.40 34.35 -8.44
C PHE A 87 13.35 35.45 -7.97
N LEU A 88 14.63 35.16 -7.77
CA LEU A 88 15.56 36.10 -7.14
C LEU A 88 16.24 37.06 -8.09
N GLY A 89 16.03 36.93 -9.40
CA GLY A 89 16.59 37.85 -10.40
C GLY A 89 18.06 38.18 -10.11
N VAL A 90 18.94 37.17 -10.15
CA VAL A 90 20.35 37.34 -9.78
C VAL A 90 20.97 38.47 -10.62
N ASP A 91 21.12 39.64 -10.00
CA ASP A 91 21.66 40.83 -10.65
C ASP A 91 23.15 40.65 -10.97
N ALA A 92 23.68 41.55 -11.81
CA ALA A 92 25.09 41.51 -12.19
C ALA A 92 26.03 41.64 -10.98
N GLY A 93 25.65 42.40 -9.94
CA GLY A 93 26.45 42.58 -8.73
C GLY A 93 26.58 41.30 -7.90
N PHE A 94 25.51 40.51 -7.81
CA PHE A 94 25.53 39.21 -7.13
C PHE A 94 26.33 38.17 -7.93
N ARG A 95 26.24 38.18 -9.28
CA ARG A 95 27.10 37.34 -10.12
C ARG A 95 28.58 37.70 -9.95
N ASP A 96 28.89 38.98 -9.92
CA ASP A 96 30.26 39.48 -9.69
C ASP A 96 30.76 39.11 -8.30
N TYR A 97 29.89 39.16 -7.28
CA TYR A 97 30.19 38.66 -5.94
C TYR A 97 30.57 37.17 -6.00
N LEU A 98 29.71 36.32 -6.56
CA LEU A 98 30.00 34.88 -6.66
C LEU A 98 31.31 34.58 -7.39
N LYS A 99 31.62 35.35 -8.44
CA LYS A 99 32.87 35.22 -9.19
C LYS A 99 34.08 35.71 -8.40
N ARG A 100 33.98 36.88 -7.75
CA ARG A 100 35.05 37.51 -6.96
C ARG A 100 35.51 36.62 -5.81
N TYR A 101 34.58 35.91 -5.18
CA TYR A 101 34.87 35.00 -4.06
C TYR A 101 35.06 33.54 -4.49
N GLY A 102 35.09 33.26 -5.80
CA GLY A 102 35.38 31.92 -6.34
C GLY A 102 34.25 30.89 -6.17
N TYR A 103 33.06 31.29 -5.70
CA TYR A 103 31.91 30.40 -5.53
C TYR A 103 31.45 29.80 -6.86
N THR A 104 31.45 30.58 -7.94
CA THR A 104 31.03 30.08 -9.26
C THR A 104 31.93 28.95 -9.74
N SER A 105 33.25 29.11 -9.64
CA SER A 105 34.21 28.07 -10.02
C SER A 105 34.07 26.81 -9.16
N ARG A 106 33.78 26.97 -7.86
CA ARG A 106 33.52 25.86 -6.94
C ARG A 106 32.29 25.04 -7.35
N TYR A 107 31.15 25.67 -7.58
CA TYR A 107 29.93 24.96 -7.97
C TYR A 107 30.01 24.40 -9.40
N LEU A 108 30.74 25.04 -10.30
CA LEU A 108 31.04 24.48 -11.63
C LEU A 108 31.86 23.20 -11.51
N LEU A 109 32.86 23.17 -10.64
CA LEU A 109 33.64 21.96 -10.36
C LEU A 109 32.72 20.85 -9.79
N GLU A 110 31.89 21.16 -8.79
CA GLU A 110 30.92 20.20 -8.23
C GLU A 110 29.91 19.67 -9.27
N CYS A 111 29.41 20.53 -10.17
CA CYS A 111 28.50 20.14 -11.26
C CYS A 111 29.19 19.31 -12.35
N SER A 112 30.47 19.61 -12.65
CA SER A 112 31.25 18.86 -13.65
C SER A 112 31.47 17.40 -13.29
N VAL A 113 31.43 17.07 -12.00
CA VAL A 113 31.59 15.71 -11.49
C VAL A 113 30.31 14.87 -11.60
N LYS A 114 29.15 15.49 -11.86
CA LYS A 114 27.83 14.80 -11.87
C LYS A 114 27.31 14.39 -13.26
N ASP A 115 28.03 14.72 -14.33
CA ASP A 115 27.54 14.61 -15.73
C ASP A 115 26.22 15.36 -16.03
N ASP A 116 25.79 16.19 -15.08
CA ASP A 116 24.60 17.03 -15.13
C ASP A 116 24.81 18.27 -16.01
N LEU A 117 26.05 18.51 -16.48
CA LEU A 117 26.43 19.68 -17.27
C LEU A 117 25.86 19.66 -18.69
N ALA A 118 25.58 18.49 -19.27
CA ALA A 118 25.08 18.38 -20.64
C ALA A 118 23.71 19.06 -20.83
N TYR A 119 22.95 19.26 -19.74
CA TYR A 119 21.58 19.77 -19.78
C TYR A 119 21.36 21.10 -19.04
N LYS A 120 22.38 21.66 -18.38
CA LYS A 120 22.21 22.84 -17.50
C LYS A 120 23.09 24.01 -17.96
N SER A 121 22.47 25.18 -18.16
CA SER A 121 23.19 26.39 -18.54
C SER A 121 24.08 26.92 -17.40
N TYR A 122 25.16 27.63 -17.74
CA TYR A 122 26.01 28.33 -16.75
C TYR A 122 25.19 29.21 -15.80
N ASP A 123 24.16 29.87 -16.35
CA ASP A 123 23.23 30.70 -15.59
C ASP A 123 22.47 29.92 -14.52
N TRP A 124 22.05 28.69 -14.83
CA TRP A 124 21.42 27.82 -13.84
C TRP A 124 22.39 27.48 -12.70
N ILE A 125 23.66 27.20 -13.02
CA ILE A 125 24.69 26.86 -12.02
C ILE A 125 25.00 28.06 -11.13
N ALA A 126 25.16 29.25 -11.72
CA ALA A 126 25.39 30.48 -10.96
C ALA A 126 24.19 30.82 -10.06
N GLN A 127 22.96 30.63 -10.57
CA GLN A 127 21.74 30.78 -9.78
C GLN A 127 21.65 29.76 -8.65
N TYR A 128 21.95 28.50 -8.92
CA TYR A 128 21.99 27.45 -7.92
C TYR A 128 23.01 27.77 -6.82
N ALA A 129 24.24 28.11 -7.21
CA ALA A 129 25.31 28.57 -6.31
C ALA A 129 24.84 29.73 -5.42
N ALA A 130 24.21 30.74 -6.02
CA ALA A 130 23.65 31.88 -5.31
C ALA A 130 22.67 31.46 -4.22
N GLY A 131 21.70 30.63 -4.58
CA GLY A 131 20.68 30.16 -3.64
C GLY A 131 21.28 29.35 -2.50
N GLN A 132 22.33 28.56 -2.76
CA GLN A 132 22.98 27.75 -1.73
C GLN A 132 23.78 28.62 -0.75
N GLU A 133 24.64 29.52 -1.24
CA GLU A 133 25.45 30.39 -0.37
C GLU A 133 24.57 31.35 0.43
N LEU A 134 23.53 31.93 -0.19
CA LEU A 134 22.52 32.73 0.51
C LEU A 134 21.93 31.97 1.70
N CYS A 135 21.50 30.72 1.47
CA CYS A 135 20.88 29.93 2.52
C CYS A 135 21.88 29.56 3.62
N ARG A 136 23.13 29.27 3.27
CA ARG A 136 24.21 28.97 4.23
C ARG A 136 24.48 30.15 5.13
N ASP A 137 24.71 31.33 4.55
CA ASP A 137 25.01 32.53 5.32
C ASP A 137 23.80 33.02 6.13
N LEU A 138 22.59 32.89 5.61
CA LEU A 138 21.37 33.16 6.37
C LEU A 138 21.22 32.20 7.58
N THR A 139 21.48 30.91 7.37
CA THR A 139 21.46 29.90 8.45
C THR A 139 22.52 30.23 9.50
N TRP A 140 23.72 30.63 9.09
CA TRP A 140 24.78 31.09 9.98
C TRP A 140 24.37 32.33 10.78
N ALA A 141 23.90 33.39 10.11
CA ALA A 141 23.51 34.64 10.76
C ALA A 141 22.39 34.43 11.80
N LEU A 142 21.41 33.58 11.49
CA LEU A 142 20.33 33.22 12.41
C LEU A 142 20.80 32.37 13.61
N SER A 143 22.00 31.80 13.54
CA SER A 143 22.59 30.99 14.62
C SER A 143 23.46 31.79 15.59
N MET A 144 23.61 33.11 15.39
CA MET A 144 24.46 33.97 16.24
C MET A 144 23.92 34.14 17.68
N ASP A 145 22.60 34.00 17.87
CA ASP A 145 21.92 33.90 19.18
C ASP A 145 21.82 32.43 19.61
N ALA A 146 23.00 31.79 19.70
CA ALA A 146 23.16 30.36 19.87
C ALA A 146 22.45 29.81 21.12
N GLU A 147 22.35 30.61 22.17
CA GLU A 147 21.78 30.25 23.47
C GLU A 147 20.29 29.88 23.40
N ARG A 148 19.60 30.21 22.30
CA ARG A 148 18.15 29.96 22.11
C ARG A 148 17.83 28.92 21.04
N VAL A 149 18.83 28.52 20.26
CA VAL A 149 18.63 27.59 19.14
C VAL A 149 18.49 26.17 19.68
N LYS A 150 17.28 25.61 19.58
CA LYS A 150 16.97 24.23 19.99
C LYS A 150 17.22 23.20 18.90
N ALA A 151 17.14 23.61 17.63
CA ALA A 151 17.40 22.74 16.49
C ALA A 151 18.22 23.49 15.44
N LEU A 152 19.32 22.89 14.97
CA LEU A 152 20.27 23.51 14.05
C LEU A 152 20.56 22.58 12.86
N SER A 153 20.51 23.10 11.64
CA SER A 153 21.11 22.41 10.48
C SER A 153 22.43 23.06 10.10
N VAL A 154 23.51 22.29 10.06
CA VAL A 154 24.85 22.79 9.76
C VAL A 154 25.31 22.22 8.42
N PRO A 155 25.51 23.06 7.39
CA PRO A 155 26.28 22.68 6.21
C PRO A 155 27.67 22.24 6.65
N LEU A 156 28.08 21.02 6.33
CA LEU A 156 29.37 20.51 6.77
C LEU A 156 30.51 21.37 6.24
N SER A 157 30.38 21.94 5.06
CA SER A 157 31.39 22.85 4.52
C SER A 157 31.56 24.17 5.30
N ASP A 158 30.64 24.48 6.24
CA ASP A 158 30.72 25.64 7.14
C ASP A 158 30.97 25.26 8.61
N ILE A 159 31.16 23.98 8.93
CA ILE A 159 31.25 23.49 10.31
C ILE A 159 32.29 24.25 11.15
N ALA A 160 33.37 24.72 10.53
CA ALA A 160 34.41 25.51 11.18
C ALA A 160 33.88 26.83 11.79
N ARG A 161 32.85 27.45 11.18
CA ARG A 161 32.20 28.66 11.73
C ARG A 161 31.39 28.34 12.99
N TYR A 162 30.77 27.16 13.03
CA TYR A 162 29.92 26.73 14.14
C TYR A 162 30.70 26.15 15.32
N LEU A 163 31.90 25.60 15.09
CA LEU A 163 32.69 24.95 16.13
C LEU A 163 32.99 25.84 17.36
N PRO A 164 33.38 27.12 17.21
CA PRO A 164 33.55 28.02 18.36
C PRO A 164 32.24 28.30 19.12
N LEU A 165 31.09 28.21 18.45
CA LEU A 165 29.78 28.43 19.05
C LEU A 165 29.23 27.20 19.78
N ALA A 166 29.84 26.02 19.65
CA ALA A 166 29.39 24.78 20.31
C ALA A 166 29.13 24.98 21.81
N SER A 167 29.98 25.76 22.48
CA SER A 167 29.83 26.06 23.91
C SER A 167 28.71 27.04 24.26
N ARG A 168 28.17 27.80 23.29
CA ARG A 168 27.07 28.76 23.49
C ARG A 168 25.69 28.17 23.23
N PHE A 169 25.61 27.01 22.61
CA PHE A 169 24.34 26.34 22.28
C PHE A 169 23.71 25.63 23.50
N GLU A 170 23.36 26.37 24.55
CA GLU A 170 22.90 25.84 25.85
C GLU A 170 21.61 25.02 25.79
N VAL A 171 20.77 25.22 24.76
CA VAL A 171 19.46 24.56 24.62
C VAL A 171 19.35 23.69 23.35
N LEU A 172 20.46 23.46 22.65
CA LEU A 172 20.47 22.74 21.37
C LEU A 172 20.21 21.24 21.58
N ALA A 173 19.02 20.80 21.18
CA ALA A 173 18.54 19.42 21.33
C ALA A 173 18.60 18.60 20.04
N ASP A 174 18.61 19.24 18.86
CA ASP A 174 18.69 18.56 17.55
C ASP A 174 19.73 19.23 16.65
N VAL A 175 20.68 18.46 16.15
CA VAL A 175 21.60 18.91 15.10
C VAL A 175 21.50 18.02 13.86
N THR A 176 21.33 18.65 12.70
CA THR A 176 21.36 17.98 11.40
C THR A 176 22.54 18.49 10.58
N PHE A 177 23.55 17.66 10.39
CA PHE A 177 24.67 17.94 9.51
C PHE A 177 24.29 17.63 8.07
N LEU A 178 24.47 18.61 7.20
CA LEU A 178 24.18 18.48 5.78
C LEU A 178 25.49 18.26 5.05
N LEU A 179 25.67 17.08 4.45
CA LEU A 179 26.78 16.85 3.53
C LEU A 179 26.45 17.56 2.22
N ASP A 180 26.73 18.85 2.19
CA ASP A 180 26.29 19.81 1.18
C ASP A 180 27.16 19.81 -0.08
N ARG A 181 28.39 19.30 0.04
CA ARG A 181 29.31 19.02 -1.08
C ARG A 181 29.17 17.56 -1.51
N ASN A 182 28.75 17.34 -2.75
CA ASN A 182 28.78 15.99 -3.31
C ASN A 182 30.22 15.68 -3.76
N THR A 183 30.91 14.88 -2.96
CA THR A 183 32.33 14.54 -3.12
C THR A 183 32.53 13.11 -3.63
N ARG A 184 31.45 12.41 -4.01
CA ARG A 184 31.54 11.04 -4.54
C ARG A 184 31.37 11.04 -6.06
N PRO A 185 32.31 10.46 -6.83
CA PRO A 185 32.09 10.22 -8.24
C PRO A 185 30.93 9.23 -8.42
N ALA A 186 30.07 9.45 -9.42
CA ALA A 186 29.10 8.44 -9.82
C ALA A 186 29.86 7.17 -10.26
N GLY A 187 29.40 5.98 -9.84
CA GLY A 187 30.22 4.75 -9.79
C GLY A 187 31.15 4.48 -10.97
N ASP A 188 30.65 4.55 -12.20
CA ASP A 188 31.40 4.17 -13.40
C ASP A 188 32.45 5.21 -13.83
N TRP A 189 32.41 6.42 -13.27
CA TRP A 189 33.28 7.55 -13.65
C TRP A 189 34.71 7.39 -13.16
N GLN A 190 34.95 6.58 -12.14
CA GLN A 190 36.28 6.44 -11.57
C GLN A 190 37.27 5.83 -12.59
N GLN A 191 36.76 5.09 -13.60
CA GLN A 191 37.57 4.45 -14.64
C GLN A 191 37.89 5.38 -15.82
N SER A 192 37.04 6.38 -16.09
CA SER A 192 37.18 7.30 -17.23
C SER A 192 37.81 8.66 -16.88
N ALA A 193 38.12 8.89 -15.60
CA ALA A 193 38.63 10.16 -15.13
C ALA A 193 40.08 10.41 -15.55
N THR A 194 40.34 11.63 -16.02
CA THR A 194 41.70 12.15 -16.26
C THR A 194 42.52 12.19 -14.97
N LEU A 195 43.85 12.18 -15.08
CA LEU A 195 44.76 12.23 -13.92
C LEU A 195 44.47 13.46 -13.03
N GLU A 196 44.23 14.63 -13.63
CA GLU A 196 43.89 15.86 -12.91
C GLU A 196 42.58 15.73 -12.13
N GLN A 197 41.55 15.08 -12.71
CA GLN A 197 40.28 14.81 -12.03
C GLN A 197 40.46 13.85 -10.86
N GLN A 198 41.31 12.83 -11.02
CA GLN A 198 41.62 11.89 -9.94
C GLN A 198 42.34 12.58 -8.76
N GLU A 199 43.29 13.47 -9.03
CA GLU A 199 43.98 14.26 -8.00
C GLU A 199 43.02 15.23 -7.29
N ALA A 200 42.17 15.93 -8.04
CA ALA A 200 41.13 16.79 -7.48
C ALA A 200 40.16 16.01 -6.58
N TRP A 201 39.78 14.79 -6.97
CA TRP A 201 38.94 13.93 -6.13
C TRP A 201 39.63 13.47 -4.85
N LYS A 202 40.91 13.11 -4.89
CA LYS A 202 41.66 12.77 -3.68
C LYS A 202 41.65 13.94 -2.70
N LEU A 203 41.86 15.17 -3.18
CA LEU A 203 41.81 16.38 -2.35
C LEU A 203 40.40 16.60 -1.75
N LEU A 204 39.34 16.46 -2.56
CA LEU A 204 37.96 16.59 -2.09
C LEU A 204 37.57 15.50 -1.08
N GLN A 205 38.08 14.28 -1.24
CA GLN A 205 37.90 13.20 -0.26
C GLN A 205 38.61 13.51 1.05
N MET A 206 39.85 13.99 1.01
CA MET A 206 40.58 14.41 2.22
C MET A 206 39.86 15.55 2.94
N GLU A 207 39.40 16.57 2.21
CA GLU A 207 38.60 17.65 2.78
C GLU A 207 37.30 17.12 3.39
N ARG A 208 36.58 16.22 2.70
CA ARG A 208 35.37 15.57 3.23
C ARG A 208 35.64 14.88 4.57
N LEU A 209 36.73 14.13 4.68
CA LEU A 209 37.10 13.46 5.93
C LEU A 209 37.38 14.48 7.05
N GLN A 210 38.09 15.57 6.76
CA GLN A 210 38.32 16.65 7.73
C GLN A 210 37.01 17.30 8.21
N LEU A 211 36.06 17.55 7.31
CA LEU A 211 34.75 18.11 7.67
C LEU A 211 33.92 17.14 8.53
N LEU A 212 33.99 15.85 8.24
CA LEU A 212 33.35 14.81 9.06
C LEU A 212 34.01 14.69 10.44
N GLU A 213 35.33 14.84 10.56
CA GLU A 213 36.01 14.92 11.87
C GLU A 213 35.60 16.17 12.67
N ALA A 214 35.45 17.31 11.99
CA ALA A 214 34.99 18.53 12.63
C ALA A 214 33.53 18.43 13.12
N MET A 215 32.67 17.68 12.42
CA MET A 215 31.32 17.33 12.88
C MET A 215 31.34 16.54 14.19
N ILE A 216 32.21 15.52 14.28
CA ILE A 216 32.38 14.74 15.50
C ILE A 216 32.89 15.65 16.63
N SER A 217 33.89 16.49 16.33
CA SER A 217 34.45 17.45 17.29
C SER A 217 33.40 18.44 17.82
N PHE A 218 32.53 18.97 16.94
CA PHE A 218 31.42 19.83 17.32
C PHE A 218 30.50 19.14 18.32
N THR A 219 30.10 17.91 18.02
CA THR A 219 29.16 17.12 18.84
C THR A 219 29.78 16.78 20.20
N GLN A 220 31.06 16.41 20.22
CA GLN A 220 31.80 16.10 21.45
C GLN A 220 32.01 17.33 22.34
N GLU A 221 32.41 18.47 21.77
CA GLU A 221 32.59 19.71 22.53
C GLU A 221 31.25 20.22 23.08
N HIS A 222 30.17 20.15 22.29
CA HIS A 222 28.83 20.49 22.76
C HIS A 222 28.41 19.61 23.94
N ARG A 223 28.51 18.28 23.81
CA ARG A 223 28.18 17.33 24.89
C ARG A 223 29.03 17.55 26.15
N ARG A 224 30.31 17.87 25.99
CA ARG A 224 31.22 18.12 27.11
C ARG A 224 30.81 19.36 27.91
N ARG A 225 30.33 20.40 27.23
CA ARG A 225 29.88 21.66 27.83
C ARG A 225 28.45 21.59 28.38
N HIS A 226 27.58 20.90 27.66
CA HIS A 226 26.14 20.84 27.88
C HIS A 226 25.67 19.38 27.99
N PRO A 227 26.06 18.65 29.05
CA PRO A 227 25.78 17.22 29.17
C PRO A 227 24.27 16.96 29.20
N GLY A 228 23.81 16.06 28.32
CA GLY A 228 22.41 15.65 28.24
C GLY A 228 21.48 16.60 27.49
N VAL A 229 21.97 17.73 26.98
CA VAL A 229 21.14 18.69 26.23
C VAL A 229 20.89 18.22 24.79
N LEU A 230 21.94 17.77 24.09
CA LEU A 230 21.84 17.31 22.70
C LEU A 230 21.22 15.92 22.62
N ALA A 231 19.95 15.85 22.26
CA ALA A 231 19.19 14.59 22.20
C ALA A 231 19.34 13.86 20.85
N THR A 232 19.52 14.60 19.75
CA THR A 232 19.55 14.04 18.39
C THR A 232 20.65 14.67 17.54
N GLY A 233 21.29 13.83 16.73
CA GLY A 233 22.34 14.21 15.79
C GLY A 233 22.20 13.37 14.53
N ARG A 234 22.09 14.01 13.37
CA ARG A 234 21.84 13.35 12.09
C ARG A 234 22.80 13.83 11.03
N LEU A 235 23.34 12.92 10.22
CA LEU A 235 24.05 13.25 9.00
C LEU A 235 23.11 12.98 7.82
N LYS A 236 22.78 14.02 7.05
CA LYS A 236 21.93 13.89 5.85
C LYS A 236 22.73 14.23 4.61
N LEU A 237 22.59 13.40 3.59
CA LEU A 237 22.96 13.77 2.24
C LEU A 237 21.93 14.72 1.66
N LYS A 238 22.42 15.66 0.85
CA LYS A 238 21.59 16.68 0.23
C LYS A 238 20.49 16.06 -0.65
N GLU A 239 20.82 14.98 -1.36
CA GLU A 239 19.98 14.29 -2.35
C GLU A 239 19.11 13.21 -1.71
N SER A 240 17.79 13.45 -1.65
CA SER A 240 16.80 12.46 -1.16
C SER A 240 16.72 11.20 -2.01
N ASP A 241 17.19 11.28 -3.26
CA ASP A 241 16.99 10.23 -4.26
C ASP A 241 18.24 9.33 -4.37
N CYS A 242 19.40 9.80 -3.90
CA CYS A 242 20.58 8.97 -3.73
C CYS A 242 20.44 8.23 -2.40
N LYS A 243 20.03 6.96 -2.45
CA LYS A 243 19.88 6.05 -1.28
C LYS A 243 21.19 5.76 -0.51
N GLU A 244 22.26 6.47 -0.81
CA GLU A 244 23.49 6.32 -0.06
C GLU A 244 23.37 7.20 1.17
N ASP A 245 23.54 6.64 2.36
CA ASP A 245 23.75 7.41 3.59
C ASP A 245 25.20 7.96 3.60
N GLY A 246 25.51 8.86 4.55
CA GLY A 246 26.90 9.29 4.76
C GLY A 246 27.83 8.10 5.06
N PRO A 247 29.16 8.27 5.08
CA PRO A 247 30.06 7.17 5.40
C PRO A 247 29.68 6.57 6.76
N GLU A 248 29.29 5.29 6.75
CA GLU A 248 28.63 4.61 7.87
C GLU A 248 29.42 4.76 9.18
N GLU A 249 30.75 4.64 9.08
CA GLU A 249 31.68 4.82 10.19
C GLU A 249 31.49 6.16 10.93
N TYR A 250 31.37 7.26 10.20
CA TYR A 250 31.22 8.60 10.79
C TYR A 250 29.83 8.82 11.36
N GLN A 251 28.80 8.23 10.75
CA GLN A 251 27.46 8.23 11.32
C GLN A 251 27.43 7.46 12.65
N LEU A 252 28.07 6.29 12.72
CA LEU A 252 28.21 5.52 13.96
C LEU A 252 28.99 6.32 15.02
N ARG A 253 30.11 6.97 14.66
CA ARG A 253 30.88 7.82 15.59
C ARG A 253 30.08 9.03 16.09
N LEU A 254 29.29 9.64 15.22
CA LEU A 254 28.38 10.74 15.59
C LEU A 254 27.38 10.26 16.63
N LEU A 255 26.70 9.14 16.35
CA LEU A 255 25.69 8.56 17.24
C LEU A 255 26.30 8.06 18.56
N LYS A 256 27.53 7.52 18.56
CA LYS A 256 28.28 7.17 19.79
C LYS A 256 28.57 8.40 20.65
N SER A 257 28.71 9.56 20.02
CA SER A 257 28.97 10.83 20.71
C SER A 257 27.70 11.43 21.33
N LEU A 258 26.50 10.94 20.98
CA LEU A 258 25.23 11.36 21.60
C LEU A 258 24.95 10.59 22.91
N PRO A 259 24.15 11.16 23.83
CA PRO A 259 23.63 10.42 24.99
C PRO A 259 22.60 9.37 24.55
N PRO A 260 22.43 8.26 25.30
CA PRO A 260 21.38 7.27 25.03
C PRO A 260 19.99 7.90 24.90
N LEU A 261 19.10 7.25 24.17
CA LEU A 261 17.73 7.74 24.01
C LEU A 261 17.03 7.80 25.38
N ASN A 262 16.53 8.98 25.74
CA ASN A 262 15.86 9.19 27.02
C ASN A 262 14.39 8.76 26.93
N ASN A 263 14.04 7.66 27.60
CA ASN A 263 12.68 7.11 27.68
C ASN A 263 11.94 7.06 26.33
N PRO A 264 12.53 6.45 25.28
CA PRO A 264 11.94 6.42 23.96
C PRO A 264 10.58 5.71 23.99
N ARG A 265 9.54 6.39 23.48
CA ARG A 265 8.22 5.77 23.26
C ARG A 265 8.11 5.08 21.90
N TYR A 266 8.94 5.49 20.96
CA TYR A 266 8.97 5.02 19.59
C TYR A 266 10.40 4.63 19.27
N LEU A 267 10.59 3.45 18.68
CA LEU A 267 11.81 3.06 18.00
C LEU A 267 11.47 2.92 16.51
N ASP A 268 11.86 3.89 15.70
CA ASP A 268 11.48 3.99 14.29
C ASP A 268 12.66 4.29 13.37
N SER A 269 12.40 4.51 12.08
CA SER A 269 13.44 4.85 11.10
C SER A 269 14.27 6.09 11.47
N ASP A 270 13.72 7.03 12.26
CA ASP A 270 14.41 8.28 12.60
C ASP A 270 15.43 8.12 13.74
N ASN A 271 15.23 7.15 14.64
CA ASN A 271 16.09 6.96 15.82
C ASN A 271 16.72 5.56 15.93
N TRP A 272 16.39 4.64 15.02
CA TRP A 272 16.89 3.27 15.03
C TRP A 272 18.42 3.17 15.10
N ALA A 273 19.13 3.91 14.23
CA ALA A 273 20.58 3.88 14.22
C ALA A 273 21.19 4.37 15.56
N HIS A 274 20.57 5.38 16.18
CA HIS A 274 21.00 5.87 17.50
C HIS A 274 20.81 4.78 18.56
N PHE A 275 19.65 4.12 18.56
CA PHE A 275 19.38 3.01 19.46
C PHE A 275 20.39 1.87 19.30
N VAL A 276 20.66 1.40 18.07
CA VAL A 276 21.60 0.28 17.82
C VAL A 276 22.97 0.54 18.44
N VAL A 277 23.46 1.78 18.32
CA VAL A 277 24.76 2.20 18.87
C VAL A 277 24.76 2.25 20.40
N GLN A 278 23.63 2.59 21.03
CA GLN A 278 23.47 2.78 22.47
C GLN A 278 22.52 1.72 23.08
N ALA A 279 22.45 0.53 22.49
CA ALA A 279 21.39 -0.42 22.81
C ALA A 279 21.44 -0.89 24.27
N LYS A 280 22.65 -1.04 24.83
CA LYS A 280 22.86 -1.46 26.23
C LYS A 280 22.47 -0.37 27.23
N ASP A 281 22.70 0.89 26.88
CA ASP A 281 22.50 2.03 27.79
C ASP A 281 21.10 2.69 27.67
N THR A 282 20.37 2.40 26.60
CA THR A 282 19.01 2.94 26.38
C THR A 282 17.98 2.18 27.22
N ASP A 283 17.20 2.86 28.05
CA ASP A 283 16.06 2.23 28.73
C ASP A 283 14.90 1.99 27.75
N LEU A 284 14.58 0.72 27.52
CA LEU A 284 13.53 0.30 26.58
C LEU A 284 12.18 0.08 27.26
N SER A 285 12.09 0.23 28.59
CA SER A 285 10.85 -0.02 29.34
C SER A 285 9.68 0.87 28.92
N PHE A 286 9.95 2.01 28.27
CA PHE A 286 8.96 2.97 27.78
C PHE A 286 8.56 2.81 26.32
N VAL A 287 9.20 1.91 25.57
CA VAL A 287 8.92 1.71 24.14
C VAL A 287 7.53 1.11 23.98
N ARG A 288 6.68 1.81 23.23
CA ARG A 288 5.33 1.35 22.86
C ARG A 288 5.22 0.93 21.41
N THR A 289 6.02 1.52 20.55
CA THR A 289 5.95 1.32 19.11
C THR A 289 7.35 1.01 18.57
N PHE A 290 7.48 -0.10 17.87
CA PHE A 290 8.72 -0.48 17.19
C PHE A 290 8.47 -0.66 15.69
N VAL A 291 9.13 0.17 14.86
CA VAL A 291 9.02 0.18 13.39
C VAL A 291 10.40 0.41 12.78
N PRO A 292 11.23 -0.65 12.68
CA PRO A 292 12.55 -0.50 12.10
C PRO A 292 12.43 -0.09 10.62
N PRO A 293 13.43 0.63 10.09
CA PRO A 293 13.42 1.09 8.71
C PRO A 293 13.38 -0.06 7.69
N SER A 294 12.29 -0.14 6.92
CA SER A 294 12.05 -1.17 5.90
C SER A 294 13.13 -1.17 4.82
N ARG A 295 13.80 -2.30 4.58
CA ARG A 295 14.86 -2.46 3.56
C ARG A 295 16.05 -1.51 3.66
N SER A 296 16.13 -0.67 4.68
CA SER A 296 17.44 -0.12 5.03
C SER A 296 18.30 -1.30 5.38
N ARG A 297 19.58 -1.24 5.04
CA ARG A 297 20.56 -2.19 5.54
C ARG A 297 20.58 -2.09 7.06
N LEU A 298 19.65 -2.77 7.73
CA LEU A 298 19.72 -3.09 9.15
C LEU A 298 20.96 -3.96 9.44
N SER A 299 21.66 -4.41 8.40
CA SER A 299 23.10 -4.48 8.41
C SER A 299 23.75 -3.08 8.28
N TYR A 300 23.65 -2.26 9.33
CA TYR A 300 24.83 -1.47 9.68
C TYR A 300 25.89 -2.53 10.02
N GLY A 301 26.66 -3.00 9.04
CA GLY A 301 27.67 -4.06 9.19
C GLY A 301 27.24 -5.40 9.80
N GLY A 302 25.95 -5.76 9.85
CA GLY A 302 25.48 -6.98 10.54
C GLY A 302 25.37 -6.84 12.07
N PHE A 303 25.41 -5.61 12.60
CA PHE A 303 25.18 -5.34 14.02
C PHE A 303 23.69 -5.40 14.35
N VAL A 304 23.16 -6.61 14.46
CA VAL A 304 21.91 -6.84 15.20
C VAL A 304 22.27 -6.72 16.68
N PRO A 305 21.73 -5.75 17.44
CA PRO A 305 21.94 -5.70 18.87
C PRO A 305 21.49 -7.04 19.50
N GLU A 306 22.12 -7.43 20.61
CA GLU A 306 21.68 -8.58 21.42
C GLU A 306 20.15 -8.56 21.58
N PRO A 307 19.46 -9.73 21.64
CA PRO A 307 18.01 -9.80 21.67
C PRO A 307 17.42 -8.83 22.71
N PHE A 308 16.75 -7.76 22.28
CA PHE A 308 16.38 -6.64 23.16
C PHE A 308 14.88 -6.47 23.37
N LEU A 309 14.03 -7.08 22.52
CA LEU A 309 12.58 -6.91 22.59
C LEU A 309 11.99 -7.29 23.95
N HIS A 310 12.62 -8.24 24.65
CA HIS A 310 12.27 -8.60 26.03
C HIS A 310 12.42 -7.45 27.05
N ARG A 311 13.07 -6.33 26.69
CA ARG A 311 13.18 -5.12 27.52
C ARG A 311 12.05 -4.12 27.26
N CYS A 312 11.32 -4.26 26.16
CA CYS A 312 10.23 -3.36 25.74
C CYS A 312 8.92 -3.68 26.48
N ARG A 313 8.86 -3.36 27.79
CA ARG A 313 7.77 -3.82 28.66
C ARG A 313 6.42 -3.15 28.41
N THR A 314 6.38 -2.02 27.71
CA THR A 314 5.14 -1.34 27.31
C THR A 314 4.84 -1.49 25.82
N LEU A 315 5.43 -2.46 25.12
CA LEU A 315 5.26 -2.61 23.69
C LEU A 315 3.79 -2.93 23.33
N GLU A 316 3.18 -2.07 22.53
CA GLU A 316 1.79 -2.15 22.07
C GLU A 316 1.70 -2.39 20.56
N TYR A 317 2.68 -1.90 19.79
CA TYR A 317 2.74 -2.02 18.33
C TYR A 317 4.15 -2.42 17.87
N ILE A 318 4.23 -3.42 17.01
CA ILE A 318 5.47 -3.86 16.38
C ILE A 318 5.27 -4.05 14.88
N ARG A 319 6.21 -3.54 14.09
CA ARG A 319 6.37 -3.87 12.68
C ARG A 319 7.77 -4.43 12.46
N MET A 320 7.92 -5.55 11.77
CA MET A 320 9.25 -6.15 11.53
C MET A 320 9.32 -6.85 10.18
N ASP A 321 10.49 -6.78 9.54
CA ASP A 321 10.84 -7.62 8.40
C ASP A 321 11.49 -8.91 8.92
N PHE A 322 11.01 -10.08 8.51
CA PHE A 322 11.53 -11.39 8.91
C PHE A 322 12.24 -12.06 7.72
N PRO A 323 13.57 -11.92 7.59
CA PRO A 323 14.30 -12.56 6.51
C PRO A 323 14.39 -14.08 6.66
N GLY A 324 14.15 -14.62 7.85
CA GLY A 324 14.19 -16.06 8.17
C GLY A 324 13.53 -16.35 9.52
N ASP A 325 13.90 -17.49 10.13
CA ASP A 325 13.27 -18.05 11.33
C ASP A 325 14.03 -17.80 12.64
N ASP A 326 14.61 -16.62 12.79
CA ASP A 326 15.27 -16.25 14.04
C ASP A 326 14.28 -16.24 15.21
N ASP A 327 14.61 -16.87 16.35
CA ASP A 327 13.80 -17.02 17.59
C ASP A 327 13.43 -15.69 18.30
N THR A 328 12.88 -14.73 17.55
CA THR A 328 12.66 -13.33 17.91
C THR A 328 11.67 -13.20 19.07
N PHE A 329 10.67 -14.08 19.11
CA PHE A 329 9.61 -14.09 20.12
C PHE A 329 9.67 -15.30 21.08
N GLN A 330 10.68 -16.16 20.97
CA GLN A 330 10.81 -17.33 21.86
C GLN A 330 10.84 -16.94 23.34
N TRP A 331 11.49 -15.82 23.67
CA TRP A 331 11.50 -15.29 25.04
C TRP A 331 10.09 -14.99 25.56
N ALA A 332 9.18 -14.50 24.70
CA ALA A 332 7.82 -14.13 25.06
C ALA A 332 6.95 -15.38 25.26
N VAL A 333 7.16 -16.40 24.41
CA VAL A 333 6.56 -17.73 24.56
C VAL A 333 6.96 -18.35 25.90
N ASP A 334 8.25 -18.31 26.24
CA ASP A 334 8.76 -18.85 27.51
C ASP A 334 8.22 -18.09 28.73
N GLU A 335 8.12 -16.76 28.62
CA GLU A 335 7.54 -15.90 29.66
C GLU A 335 6.06 -16.22 29.88
N ARG A 336 5.28 -16.40 28.81
CA ARG A 336 3.87 -16.81 28.86
C ARG A 336 3.71 -18.20 29.48
N LYS A 337 4.51 -19.19 29.07
CA LYS A 337 4.50 -20.54 29.66
C LYS A 337 4.75 -20.50 31.17
N LYS A 338 5.75 -19.73 31.60
CA LYS A 338 6.02 -19.51 33.04
C LYS A 338 4.83 -18.86 33.73
N HIS A 339 4.23 -17.83 33.12
CA HIS A 339 3.06 -17.14 33.66
C HIS A 339 1.89 -18.12 33.87
N ILE A 340 1.58 -18.96 32.87
CA ILE A 340 0.54 -20.00 32.99
C ILE A 340 0.85 -20.95 34.15
N ILE A 341 2.09 -21.46 34.25
CA ILE A 341 2.50 -22.34 35.36
C ILE A 341 2.32 -21.66 36.72
N TYR A 342 2.71 -20.38 36.86
CA TYR A 342 2.53 -19.64 38.11
C TYR A 342 1.05 -19.43 38.45
N THR A 343 0.24 -19.00 37.49
CA THR A 343 -1.20 -18.77 37.68
C THR A 343 -1.93 -20.06 38.04
N THR A 344 -1.66 -21.17 37.35
CA THR A 344 -2.23 -22.49 37.66
C THR A 344 -1.82 -23.00 39.04
N ALA A 345 -0.62 -22.64 39.51
CA ALA A 345 -0.16 -22.93 40.87
C ALA A 345 -0.70 -21.95 41.94
N GLY A 346 -1.60 -21.02 41.58
CA GLY A 346 -2.15 -20.00 42.49
C GLY A 346 -1.13 -18.94 42.95
N ARG A 347 0.00 -18.80 42.24
CA ARG A 347 1.06 -17.84 42.55
C ARG A 347 0.94 -16.60 41.66
N GLN A 348 1.24 -15.43 42.22
CA GLN A 348 1.33 -14.21 41.42
C GLN A 348 2.62 -14.23 40.56
N PRO A 349 2.50 -14.00 39.23
CA PRO A 349 3.66 -13.82 38.36
C PRO A 349 4.52 -12.65 38.85
N ARG A 350 5.85 -12.79 38.77
CA ARG A 350 6.79 -11.74 39.21
C ARG A 350 6.75 -10.49 38.32
N GLN A 351 6.37 -10.66 37.06
CA GLN A 351 6.38 -9.60 36.06
C GLN A 351 5.10 -9.71 35.21
N PRO A 352 4.50 -8.58 34.81
CA PRO A 352 3.39 -8.57 33.87
C PRO A 352 3.89 -8.93 32.46
N LEU A 353 3.04 -9.62 31.71
CA LEU A 353 3.28 -9.90 30.30
C LEU A 353 3.26 -8.61 29.48
N VAL A 354 4.00 -8.61 28.37
CA VAL A 354 4.06 -7.46 27.45
C VAL A 354 2.71 -7.31 26.73
N PRO A 355 2.11 -6.11 26.72
CA PRO A 355 0.75 -5.90 26.24
C PRO A 355 0.69 -5.63 24.73
N LEU A 356 1.25 -6.53 23.90
CA LEU A 356 1.27 -6.33 22.45
C LEU A 356 -0.15 -6.40 21.87
N ARG A 357 -0.55 -5.35 21.15
CA ARG A 357 -1.89 -5.22 20.54
C ARG A 357 -1.86 -5.33 19.02
N HIS A 358 -0.78 -4.89 18.39
CA HIS A 358 -0.66 -4.84 16.94
C HIS A 358 0.67 -5.44 16.48
N PHE A 359 0.59 -6.43 15.59
CA PHE A 359 1.72 -7.07 14.95
C PHE A 359 1.63 -6.90 13.44
N ASP A 360 2.65 -6.28 12.83
CA ASP A 360 2.84 -6.12 11.39
C ASP A 360 4.12 -6.84 10.94
N GLY A 361 3.99 -8.01 10.35
CA GLY A 361 5.11 -8.83 9.89
C GLY A 361 5.27 -8.77 8.39
N ASN A 362 6.46 -8.46 7.89
CA ASN A 362 6.79 -8.64 6.48
C ASN A 362 7.71 -9.86 6.31
N HIS A 363 7.15 -10.94 5.78
CA HIS A 363 7.80 -12.23 5.65
C HIS A 363 8.66 -12.29 4.38
N GLY A 364 9.92 -12.68 4.56
CA GLY A 364 10.79 -13.12 3.49
C GLY A 364 10.43 -14.55 3.03
N PRO A 365 11.01 -15.00 1.90
CA PRO A 365 10.73 -16.31 1.31
C PRO A 365 11.17 -17.49 2.19
N LEU A 366 12.06 -17.27 3.16
CA LEU A 366 12.63 -18.31 4.04
C LEU A 366 11.91 -18.43 5.38
N CYS A 367 10.82 -17.69 5.61
CA CYS A 367 10.13 -17.78 6.89
C CYS A 367 9.21 -19.01 6.92
N THR A 368 9.20 -19.77 8.02
CA THR A 368 8.29 -20.91 8.28
C THR A 368 6.99 -20.52 8.98
N GLY A 369 6.77 -19.22 9.22
CA GLY A 369 5.58 -18.73 9.93
C GLY A 369 5.65 -18.89 11.45
N ARG A 370 6.76 -19.40 12.00
CA ARG A 370 6.95 -19.57 13.44
C ARG A 370 6.70 -18.29 14.24
N HIS A 371 7.14 -17.12 13.74
CA HIS A 371 6.92 -15.83 14.41
C HIS A 371 5.45 -15.53 14.64
N VAL A 372 4.58 -15.91 13.70
CA VAL A 372 3.14 -15.70 13.79
C VAL A 372 2.56 -16.57 14.89
N ASN A 373 2.96 -17.84 14.94
CA ASN A 373 2.55 -18.78 15.99
C ASN A 373 3.04 -18.31 17.37
N ASP A 374 4.30 -17.86 17.48
CA ASP A 374 4.87 -17.34 18.72
C ASP A 374 4.15 -16.08 19.20
N VAL A 375 3.81 -15.16 18.28
CA VAL A 375 3.05 -13.94 18.59
C VAL A 375 1.63 -14.28 19.03
N ALA A 376 0.94 -15.15 18.29
CA ALA A 376 -0.40 -15.60 18.64
C ALA A 376 -0.42 -16.25 20.03
N PHE A 377 0.55 -17.10 20.35
CA PHE A 377 0.66 -17.74 21.67
C PHE A 377 1.02 -16.77 22.78
N ALA A 378 2.08 -15.99 22.60
CA ALA A 378 2.66 -15.16 23.66
C ALA A 378 1.75 -13.99 24.05
N PHE A 379 0.99 -13.45 23.09
CA PHE A 379 0.17 -12.24 23.24
C PHE A 379 -1.32 -12.49 23.06
N CYS A 380 -1.78 -13.74 23.23
CA CYS A 380 -3.17 -14.13 22.98
C CYS A 380 -4.22 -13.28 23.71
N ASP A 381 -3.90 -12.81 24.93
CA ASP A 381 -4.82 -12.02 25.76
C ASP A 381 -4.89 -10.53 25.34
N THR A 382 -3.97 -10.04 24.51
CA THR A 382 -3.83 -8.60 24.21
C THR A 382 -3.83 -8.27 22.73
N ILE A 383 -3.56 -9.24 21.86
CA ILE A 383 -3.45 -9.00 20.42
C ILE A 383 -4.82 -8.68 19.81
N GLU A 384 -4.90 -7.52 19.16
CA GLU A 384 -6.09 -6.99 18.49
C GLU A 384 -5.96 -7.05 16.96
N THR A 385 -4.72 -6.95 16.45
CA THR A 385 -4.39 -6.96 15.02
C THR A 385 -3.17 -7.81 14.74
N ILE A 386 -3.32 -8.75 13.79
CA ILE A 386 -2.22 -9.46 13.13
C ILE A 386 -2.31 -9.09 11.65
N ASP A 387 -1.29 -8.42 11.13
CA ASP A 387 -1.14 -8.08 9.71
C ASP A 387 0.19 -8.66 9.21
N ILE A 388 0.12 -9.56 8.26
CA ILE A 388 1.28 -10.23 7.71
C ILE A 388 1.27 -10.01 6.22
N SER A 389 2.35 -9.44 5.71
CA SER A 389 2.59 -9.28 4.27
C SER A 389 3.85 -10.05 3.88
N GLY A 390 3.98 -10.44 2.62
CA GLY A 390 5.23 -10.96 2.10
C GLY A 390 5.50 -10.40 0.72
N THR A 391 6.71 -9.91 0.49
CA THR A 391 7.12 -9.49 -0.84
C THR A 391 7.80 -10.65 -1.57
N TRP A 392 7.25 -11.02 -2.72
CA TRP A 392 7.88 -11.99 -3.62
C TRP A 392 9.27 -11.45 -4.04
N PRO A 393 10.38 -12.14 -3.71
CA PRO A 393 11.69 -11.83 -4.33
C PRO A 393 11.53 -12.08 -5.83
N GLY A 394 11.85 -11.11 -6.69
CA GLY A 394 11.46 -11.08 -8.12
C GLY A 394 11.41 -12.42 -8.87
N SER A 395 10.53 -12.49 -9.88
CA SER A 395 10.07 -13.68 -10.63
C SER A 395 11.09 -14.71 -11.10
N ASP A 396 12.38 -14.41 -11.10
CA ASP A 396 13.38 -15.16 -11.86
C ASP A 396 14.08 -16.25 -11.03
N GLU A 397 13.95 -16.25 -9.70
CA GLU A 397 14.77 -17.12 -8.83
C GLU A 397 14.09 -18.40 -8.31
N PHE A 398 12.76 -18.56 -8.45
CA PHE A 398 12.05 -19.73 -7.90
C PHE A 398 11.29 -20.50 -8.99
N SER A 399 11.95 -21.52 -9.55
CA SER A 399 11.30 -22.56 -10.35
C SER A 399 10.71 -23.70 -9.50
N GLN A 400 10.75 -23.57 -8.18
CA GLN A 400 10.29 -24.58 -7.22
C GLN A 400 8.89 -24.25 -6.72
N GLU A 401 8.14 -25.28 -6.32
CA GLU A 401 6.84 -25.11 -5.68
C GLU A 401 6.98 -24.21 -4.43
N PRO A 402 6.04 -23.27 -4.22
CA PRO A 402 6.10 -22.37 -3.08
C PRO A 402 6.05 -23.17 -1.77
N PRO A 403 6.89 -22.84 -0.77
CA PRO A 403 6.91 -23.58 0.48
C PRO A 403 5.56 -23.46 1.20
N GLU A 404 5.21 -24.48 1.97
CA GLU A 404 4.02 -24.46 2.80
C GLU A 404 4.36 -23.96 4.19
N ILE A 405 3.59 -22.98 4.67
CA ILE A 405 3.73 -22.47 6.02
C ILE A 405 2.58 -23.00 6.87
N PRO A 406 2.86 -23.86 7.87
CA PRO A 406 1.88 -24.24 8.87
C PRO A 406 1.67 -23.12 9.90
N MET A 407 0.49 -22.51 9.90
CA MET A 407 -0.02 -21.69 11.01
C MET A 407 -0.82 -22.57 11.99
N TYR A 408 -0.15 -23.57 12.55
CA TYR A 408 -0.68 -24.33 13.67
C TYR A 408 0.48 -24.75 14.58
N TYR A 409 0.20 -24.81 15.88
CA TYR A 409 1.10 -25.38 16.87
C TYR A 409 0.44 -26.68 17.37
N ASN A 410 1.22 -27.71 17.70
CA ASN A 410 0.72 -29.06 18.03
C ASN A 410 -0.25 -29.15 19.24
N GLU A 411 -0.65 -28.03 19.83
CA GLU A 411 -1.54 -27.92 20.99
C GLU A 411 -2.37 -26.63 20.85
N SER A 412 -3.66 -26.69 21.17
CA SER A 412 -4.75 -25.75 20.87
C SER A 412 -4.59 -24.33 21.46
N PHE A 413 -3.62 -23.54 21.00
CA PHE A 413 -3.26 -22.27 21.64
C PHE A 413 -3.67 -20.99 20.92
N TRP A 414 -4.26 -21.08 19.73
CA TRP A 414 -4.81 -19.93 19.01
C TRP A 414 -6.15 -19.48 19.60
N LEU A 415 -6.18 -19.16 20.89
CA LEU A 415 -7.32 -18.54 21.56
C LEU A 415 -7.10 -17.03 21.57
N LEU A 416 -7.60 -16.33 20.55
CA LEU A 416 -7.36 -14.90 20.35
C LEU A 416 -8.66 -14.11 20.56
N PRO A 417 -9.18 -14.01 21.80
CA PRO A 417 -10.50 -13.47 22.08
C PRO A 417 -10.63 -11.97 21.75
N LEU A 418 -9.52 -11.24 21.61
CA LEU A 418 -9.53 -9.81 21.27
C LEU A 418 -9.18 -9.54 19.80
N LEU A 419 -8.83 -10.56 19.02
CA LEU A 419 -8.41 -10.37 17.63
C LEU A 419 -9.58 -9.84 16.79
N SER A 420 -9.39 -8.63 16.27
CA SER A 420 -10.38 -7.91 15.47
C SER A 420 -10.00 -7.83 14.00
N ILE A 421 -8.69 -7.79 13.71
CA ILE A 421 -8.16 -7.71 12.36
C ILE A 421 -7.14 -8.84 12.17
N PHE A 422 -7.43 -9.76 11.24
CA PHE A 422 -6.52 -10.82 10.84
C PHE A 422 -6.24 -10.75 9.35
N LYS A 423 -5.04 -10.29 8.99
CA LYS A 423 -4.59 -10.13 7.61
C LYS A 423 -3.33 -10.95 7.38
N VAL A 424 -3.34 -11.75 6.34
CA VAL A 424 -2.18 -12.51 5.86
C VAL A 424 -2.20 -12.47 4.34
N HIS A 425 -1.25 -11.78 3.74
CA HIS A 425 -1.09 -11.65 2.31
C HIS A 425 0.33 -12.04 1.93
N ILE A 426 0.55 -13.34 1.75
CA ILE A 426 1.86 -13.86 1.41
C ILE A 426 1.77 -14.53 0.05
N ASN A 427 2.12 -13.76 -0.97
CA ASN A 427 2.02 -14.21 -2.35
C ASN A 427 3.12 -15.21 -2.72
N CYS A 428 3.99 -15.62 -1.80
CA CYS A 428 5.14 -16.50 -2.07
C CYS A 428 5.09 -17.89 -1.45
N ILE A 429 4.00 -18.23 -0.77
CA ILE A 429 3.84 -19.48 -0.03
C ILE A 429 2.42 -20.01 -0.21
N ASN A 430 2.20 -21.26 0.21
CA ASN A 430 0.85 -21.77 0.47
C ASN A 430 0.57 -21.72 1.98
N LEU A 431 -0.59 -21.20 2.36
CA LEU A 431 -1.01 -21.08 3.76
C LEU A 431 -1.74 -22.34 4.21
N ARG A 432 -1.25 -22.97 5.28
CA ARG A 432 -1.96 -24.04 5.99
C ARG A 432 -2.45 -23.54 7.33
N LEU A 433 -3.76 -23.50 7.50
CA LEU A 433 -4.42 -23.06 8.73
C LEU A 433 -5.06 -24.25 9.44
N GLU A 434 -5.01 -24.26 10.78
CA GLU A 434 -5.79 -25.22 11.57
C GLU A 434 -7.30 -25.08 11.26
N PRO A 435 -8.06 -26.19 11.11
CA PRO A 435 -9.47 -26.14 10.74
C PRO A 435 -10.35 -25.25 11.61
N ASP A 436 -10.01 -25.08 12.88
CA ASP A 436 -10.80 -24.32 13.85
C ASP A 436 -10.18 -22.98 14.27
N ILE A 437 -9.13 -22.52 13.57
CA ILE A 437 -8.46 -21.25 13.91
C ILE A 437 -9.44 -20.06 13.95
N VAL A 438 -10.40 -20.05 13.03
CA VAL A 438 -11.37 -18.96 12.87
C VAL A 438 -12.42 -18.98 13.97
N SER A 439 -12.86 -20.16 14.42
CA SER A 439 -13.87 -20.27 15.48
C SER A 439 -13.35 -19.81 16.84
N ARG A 440 -12.02 -19.79 17.02
CA ARG A 440 -11.34 -19.29 18.22
C ARG A 440 -11.12 -17.77 18.22
N CYS A 441 -11.59 -17.06 17.19
CA CYS A 441 -11.45 -15.61 17.03
C CYS A 441 -12.82 -14.90 16.92
N PRO A 442 -13.67 -14.94 17.98
CA PRO A 442 -15.08 -14.50 17.88
C PRO A 442 -15.27 -12.99 17.70
N GLN A 443 -14.22 -12.18 17.93
CA GLN A 443 -14.28 -10.72 17.80
C GLN A 443 -13.82 -10.20 16.44
N LEU A 444 -13.56 -11.08 15.47
CA LEU A 444 -13.11 -10.68 14.14
C LEU A 444 -14.10 -9.72 13.46
N VAL A 445 -13.57 -8.59 13.00
CA VAL A 445 -14.26 -7.57 12.21
C VAL A 445 -13.77 -7.61 10.77
N THR A 446 -12.48 -7.86 10.56
CA THR A 446 -11.85 -7.96 9.24
C THR A 446 -10.97 -9.21 9.19
N MET A 447 -11.25 -10.07 8.21
CA MET A 447 -10.41 -11.22 7.89
C MET A 447 -9.99 -11.15 6.43
N SER A 448 -8.69 -11.09 6.18
CA SER A 448 -8.14 -11.05 4.83
C SER A 448 -6.96 -12.00 4.68
N LEU A 449 -7.17 -13.17 4.08
CA LEU A 449 -6.19 -14.24 4.03
C LEU A 449 -5.93 -14.61 2.57
N GLY A 450 -4.68 -14.59 2.15
CA GLY A 450 -4.29 -14.77 0.77
C GLY A 450 -2.92 -15.40 0.63
N ASP A 451 -2.84 -16.41 -0.24
CA ASP A 451 -1.61 -17.13 -0.55
C ASP A 451 -1.37 -17.27 -2.07
N HIS A 452 -0.33 -18.01 -2.47
CA HIS A 452 0.05 -18.20 -3.88
C HIS A 452 -0.72 -19.33 -4.60
N ARG A 453 -1.59 -20.09 -3.94
CA ARG A 453 -2.17 -21.31 -4.53
C ARG A 453 -2.95 -20.99 -5.82
N GLU A 454 -2.39 -21.40 -6.97
CA GLU A 454 -2.99 -21.21 -8.31
C GLU A 454 -3.80 -22.43 -8.76
N GLU A 455 -3.31 -23.62 -8.42
CA GLU A 455 -3.84 -24.94 -8.81
C GLU A 455 -3.88 -25.85 -7.57
N TYR A 456 -4.81 -26.81 -7.52
CA TYR A 456 -4.96 -27.68 -6.36
C TYR A 456 -5.65 -29.01 -6.68
N VAL A 457 -5.34 -30.03 -5.88
CA VAL A 457 -6.06 -31.31 -5.81
C VAL A 457 -6.95 -31.29 -4.57
N MET A 458 -8.19 -31.79 -4.69
CA MET A 458 -9.19 -31.74 -3.62
C MET A 458 -8.76 -32.48 -2.35
N ASP A 459 -8.03 -33.59 -2.51
CA ASP A 459 -7.58 -34.45 -1.41
C ASP A 459 -6.48 -33.80 -0.56
N GLU A 460 -5.85 -32.72 -1.05
CA GLU A 460 -4.82 -31.96 -0.35
C GLU A 460 -5.39 -30.80 0.47
N ILE A 461 -6.68 -30.50 0.31
CA ILE A 461 -7.31 -29.35 0.96
C ILE A 461 -7.84 -29.75 2.33
N GLU A 462 -7.29 -29.14 3.36
CA GLU A 462 -7.85 -29.19 4.71
C GLU A 462 -8.95 -28.12 4.84
N TYR A 463 -10.19 -28.55 5.04
CA TYR A 463 -11.35 -27.65 5.16
C TYR A 463 -11.53 -27.15 6.58
N TRP A 464 -11.91 -25.88 6.70
CA TRP A 464 -12.20 -25.26 7.99
C TRP A 464 -13.51 -25.77 8.57
N LYS A 465 -13.65 -25.68 9.89
CA LYS A 465 -14.91 -25.85 10.60
C LYS A 465 -15.74 -24.56 10.50
N PRO A 466 -17.08 -24.65 10.54
CA PRO A 466 -17.93 -23.47 10.69
C PRO A 466 -17.50 -22.63 11.91
N ALA A 467 -17.48 -21.31 11.74
CA ALA A 467 -17.18 -20.36 12.82
C ALA A 467 -18.36 -19.42 13.09
N GLU A 468 -18.47 -18.94 14.33
CA GLU A 468 -19.44 -17.92 14.72
C GLU A 468 -18.80 -16.53 14.71
N LEU A 469 -19.10 -15.73 13.69
CA LEU A 469 -18.44 -14.43 13.47
C LEU A 469 -19.45 -13.27 13.32
N PRO A 470 -20.23 -12.95 14.38
CA PRO A 470 -21.34 -11.99 14.28
C PRO A 470 -20.91 -10.55 13.96
N ARG A 471 -19.64 -10.23 14.22
CA ARG A 471 -19.05 -8.89 14.02
C ARG A 471 -18.31 -8.74 12.70
N LEU A 472 -18.15 -9.82 11.92
CA LEU A 472 -17.37 -9.78 10.69
C LEU A 472 -18.04 -8.87 9.66
N THR A 473 -17.29 -7.89 9.18
CA THR A 473 -17.73 -6.90 8.19
C THR A 473 -17.04 -7.08 6.84
N THR A 474 -15.80 -7.58 6.85
CA THR A 474 -15.01 -7.81 5.63
C THR A 474 -14.38 -9.18 5.67
N LEU A 475 -14.66 -9.98 4.64
CA LEU A 475 -14.07 -11.29 4.40
C LEU A 475 -13.44 -11.30 3.01
N ASP A 476 -12.11 -11.32 2.93
CA ASP A 476 -11.38 -11.39 1.65
C ASP A 476 -10.39 -12.54 1.67
N LEU A 477 -10.79 -13.66 1.06
CA LEU A 477 -10.03 -14.89 1.00
C LEU A 477 -9.51 -15.11 -0.42
N ARG A 478 -8.26 -15.53 -0.52
CA ARG A 478 -7.58 -15.78 -1.80
C ARG A 478 -6.72 -17.05 -1.73
N GLY A 479 -6.82 -17.91 -2.74
CA GLY A 479 -6.01 -19.14 -2.81
C GLY A 479 -6.47 -20.19 -1.79
N THR A 480 -5.56 -20.84 -1.06
CA THR A 480 -5.92 -21.92 -0.11
C THR A 480 -6.98 -21.47 0.91
N PRO A 481 -6.88 -20.29 1.55
CA PRO A 481 -7.94 -19.79 2.43
C PRO A 481 -9.34 -19.72 1.81
N ALA A 482 -9.46 -19.39 0.52
CA ALA A 482 -10.77 -19.34 -0.14
C ALA A 482 -11.34 -20.75 -0.38
N ILE A 483 -10.46 -21.70 -0.74
CA ILE A 483 -10.83 -23.08 -1.06
C ILE A 483 -11.19 -23.86 0.22
N SER A 484 -10.45 -23.65 1.31
CA SER A 484 -10.68 -24.29 2.61
C SER A 484 -11.88 -23.72 3.37
N PHE A 485 -12.40 -22.55 2.99
CA PHE A 485 -13.44 -21.84 3.74
C PHE A 485 -14.75 -22.63 3.85
N HIS A 486 -15.32 -22.67 5.06
CA HIS A 486 -16.61 -23.33 5.31
C HIS A 486 -17.79 -22.35 5.16
N PRO A 487 -18.74 -22.60 4.23
CA PRO A 487 -19.83 -21.69 3.93
C PRO A 487 -20.82 -21.48 5.08
N ASP A 488 -21.04 -22.47 5.95
CA ASP A 488 -21.92 -22.27 7.12
C ASP A 488 -21.47 -21.15 8.08
N THR A 489 -20.19 -20.77 8.05
CA THR A 489 -19.70 -19.56 8.76
C THR A 489 -20.51 -18.33 8.36
N LEU A 490 -21.01 -18.28 7.13
CA LEU A 490 -21.74 -17.14 6.63
C LEU A 490 -23.12 -16.97 7.27
N LYS A 491 -23.74 -18.07 7.72
CA LYS A 491 -25.05 -18.07 8.41
C LYS A 491 -25.01 -17.29 9.73
N THR A 492 -23.82 -17.14 10.32
CA THR A 492 -23.59 -16.45 11.59
C THR A 492 -22.93 -15.09 11.41
N THR A 493 -22.86 -14.56 10.17
CA THR A 493 -22.19 -13.29 9.82
C THR A 493 -23.15 -12.19 9.30
N PRO A 494 -24.22 -11.84 10.04
CA PRO A 494 -25.22 -10.86 9.56
C PRO A 494 -24.67 -9.44 9.37
N SER A 495 -23.47 -9.16 9.88
CA SER A 495 -22.78 -7.88 9.75
C SER A 495 -21.93 -7.73 8.49
N LEU A 496 -21.82 -8.79 7.66
CA LEU A 496 -20.91 -8.83 6.53
C LEU A 496 -21.30 -7.80 5.46
N GLN A 497 -20.35 -6.96 5.07
CA GLN A 497 -20.51 -5.89 4.07
C GLN A 497 -19.76 -6.18 2.78
N SER A 498 -18.60 -6.85 2.87
CA SER A 498 -17.78 -7.24 1.72
C SER A 498 -17.39 -8.70 1.83
N LEU A 499 -17.67 -9.44 0.77
CA LEU A 499 -17.23 -10.82 0.60
C LEU A 499 -16.49 -11.02 -0.71
N ASN A 500 -15.24 -11.44 -0.58
CA ASN A 500 -14.36 -11.71 -1.70
C ASN A 500 -13.79 -13.12 -1.56
N LEU A 501 -14.09 -14.00 -2.52
CA LEU A 501 -13.53 -15.35 -2.62
C LEU A 501 -12.83 -15.48 -3.96
N LYS A 502 -11.49 -15.43 -3.93
CA LYS A 502 -10.64 -15.28 -5.12
C LYS A 502 -9.63 -16.43 -5.21
N ILE A 503 -9.05 -16.62 -6.39
CA ILE A 503 -7.87 -17.47 -6.57
C ILE A 503 -6.67 -16.59 -6.91
N TRP A 504 -5.45 -17.02 -6.56
CA TRP A 504 -4.26 -16.34 -7.01
C TRP A 504 -4.10 -16.45 -8.53
N ARG A 505 -4.00 -15.30 -9.19
CA ARG A 505 -3.88 -15.22 -10.65
C ARG A 505 -2.47 -14.96 -11.15
N GLY A 506 -1.51 -14.63 -10.27
CA GLY A 506 -0.15 -14.25 -10.69
C GLY A 506 -0.16 -13.28 -11.88
N THR A 507 0.49 -13.68 -12.97
CA THR A 507 0.45 -13.01 -14.28
C THR A 507 -0.61 -13.58 -15.24
N ARG A 508 -1.27 -14.68 -14.86
CA ARG A 508 -2.28 -15.37 -15.67
C ARG A 508 -3.61 -14.62 -15.61
N ILE A 509 -4.31 -14.62 -16.74
CA ILE A 509 -5.65 -14.01 -16.84
C ILE A 509 -6.74 -14.99 -16.37
N ASN A 510 -6.46 -16.29 -16.45
CA ASN A 510 -7.39 -17.39 -16.20
C ASN A 510 -7.08 -18.06 -14.86
N SER A 511 -8.12 -18.56 -14.19
CA SER A 511 -8.02 -19.29 -12.93
C SER A 511 -8.13 -20.79 -13.16
N PHE A 512 -7.57 -21.59 -12.26
CA PHE A 512 -7.86 -23.01 -12.18
C PHE A 512 -9.28 -23.23 -11.67
N ILE A 513 -10.02 -24.12 -12.33
CA ILE A 513 -11.30 -24.62 -11.87
C ILE A 513 -11.21 -26.15 -11.98
N PRO A 514 -11.47 -26.90 -10.90
CA PRO A 514 -11.48 -28.35 -10.93
C PRO A 514 -12.45 -28.89 -11.98
N PRO A 515 -12.13 -30.00 -12.67
CA PRO A 515 -13.05 -30.66 -13.61
C PRO A 515 -14.48 -30.83 -13.04
N PRO A 516 -15.54 -30.65 -13.86
CA PRO A 516 -16.91 -30.70 -13.36
C PRO A 516 -17.29 -31.98 -12.60
N LYS A 517 -16.71 -33.11 -13.02
CA LYS A 517 -16.87 -34.42 -12.38
C LYS A 517 -16.41 -34.44 -10.92
N ASP A 518 -15.44 -33.59 -10.54
CA ASP A 518 -14.89 -33.53 -9.19
C ASP A 518 -15.79 -32.70 -8.24
N PHE A 519 -16.83 -32.02 -8.77
CA PHE A 519 -17.87 -31.41 -7.94
C PHE A 519 -19.00 -32.38 -7.59
N VAL A 520 -19.13 -33.50 -8.31
CA VAL A 520 -20.14 -34.54 -8.06
C VAL A 520 -19.59 -35.47 -6.98
N CYS A 521 -19.34 -34.92 -5.78
CA CYS A 521 -18.94 -35.73 -4.65
C CYS A 521 -20.12 -36.63 -4.26
N MET A 522 -19.88 -37.94 -4.22
CA MET A 522 -20.87 -39.00 -4.03
C MET A 522 -21.53 -38.97 -2.64
N ASP A 523 -22.46 -38.04 -2.40
CA ASP A 523 -23.33 -38.02 -1.22
C ASP A 523 -24.39 -39.15 -1.22
N MET A 524 -24.29 -40.10 -2.15
CA MET A 524 -25.22 -41.20 -2.33
C MET A 524 -24.86 -42.46 -1.54
N SER A 525 -23.86 -42.40 -0.65
CA SER A 525 -23.79 -43.42 0.41
C SER A 525 -24.85 -43.07 1.44
N GLU A 526 -26.09 -43.50 1.17
CA GLU A 526 -27.11 -43.62 2.20
C GLU A 526 -26.44 -44.26 3.43
N PRO A 527 -26.68 -43.75 4.65
CA PRO A 527 -26.13 -44.34 5.85
C PRO A 527 -26.55 -45.80 5.87
N SER A 528 -25.62 -46.70 5.54
CA SER A 528 -25.91 -48.13 5.59
C SER A 528 -26.18 -48.44 7.06
N ASP A 529 -27.41 -48.82 7.38
CA ASP A 529 -27.89 -49.21 8.72
C ASP A 529 -27.15 -50.44 9.32
N THR A 530 -25.98 -50.79 8.80
CA THR A 530 -25.15 -51.88 9.28
C THR A 530 -24.36 -51.40 10.50
N ALA A 531 -24.92 -51.74 11.67
CA ALA A 531 -24.40 -51.73 13.04
C ALA A 531 -23.06 -51.00 13.34
N PRO A 532 -23.02 -50.14 14.37
CA PRO A 532 -21.83 -49.40 14.78
C PRO A 532 -20.75 -50.37 15.30
N SER A 533 -19.75 -50.65 14.47
CA SER A 533 -18.51 -51.22 14.95
C SER A 533 -17.70 -50.09 15.60
N GLU A 534 -17.77 -50.03 16.93
CA GLU A 534 -16.98 -49.18 17.82
C GLU A 534 -15.48 -49.47 17.68
N ILE A 535 -14.83 -48.97 16.64
CA ILE A 535 -13.38 -48.80 16.65
C ILE A 535 -13.07 -47.38 16.20
N PHE A 536 -12.74 -46.57 17.20
CA PHE A 536 -12.20 -45.21 17.17
C PHE A 536 -11.40 -44.88 15.90
N SER A 537 -12.08 -44.31 14.88
CA SER A 537 -11.43 -43.51 13.85
C SER A 537 -11.46 -42.06 14.33
N THR A 538 -10.41 -41.65 15.05
CA THR A 538 -10.32 -40.35 15.73
C THR A 538 -10.20 -39.13 14.81
N TYR A 539 -10.25 -39.31 13.49
CA TYR A 539 -10.26 -38.21 12.52
C TYR A 539 -11.23 -38.54 11.40
N ALA A 540 -12.51 -38.29 11.62
CA ALA A 540 -13.46 -38.20 10.51
C ALA A 540 -12.99 -37.05 9.61
N THR A 541 -12.36 -37.37 8.49
CA THR A 541 -11.91 -36.40 7.49
C THR A 541 -13.10 -35.49 7.16
N ILE A 542 -12.96 -34.19 7.43
CA ILE A 542 -14.02 -33.22 7.17
C ILE A 542 -14.32 -33.29 5.67
N ARG A 543 -15.53 -33.77 5.32
CA ARG A 543 -15.98 -33.82 3.93
C ARG A 543 -16.00 -32.40 3.37
N ARG A 544 -15.72 -32.27 2.06
CA ARG A 544 -15.79 -31.00 1.34
C ARG A 544 -17.11 -30.28 1.65
N PRO A 545 -17.07 -29.01 2.11
CA PRO A 545 -18.29 -28.31 2.44
C PRO A 545 -19.20 -28.14 1.23
N VAL A 546 -20.47 -28.50 1.41
CA VAL A 546 -21.50 -28.26 0.41
C VAL A 546 -21.91 -26.80 0.51
N TRP A 547 -21.67 -26.06 -0.57
CA TRP A 547 -22.17 -24.70 -0.66
C TRP A 547 -23.67 -24.74 -0.96
N THR A 548 -24.48 -24.59 0.09
CA THR A 548 -25.95 -24.53 0.05
C THR A 548 -26.46 -23.13 -0.30
N TRP A 549 -25.64 -22.10 -0.06
CA TRP A 549 -25.88 -20.69 -0.42
C TRP A 549 -27.23 -20.12 0.05
N ASP A 550 -27.72 -20.66 1.15
CA ASP A 550 -28.93 -20.31 1.89
C ASP A 550 -28.68 -19.22 2.95
N TRP A 551 -27.62 -18.45 2.77
CA TRP A 551 -27.24 -17.33 3.62
C TRP A 551 -28.17 -16.11 3.50
N ASP A 552 -28.38 -15.44 4.64
CA ASP A 552 -29.07 -14.16 4.75
C ASP A 552 -28.04 -13.09 5.15
N LEU A 553 -27.59 -12.29 4.18
CA LEU A 553 -26.57 -11.25 4.36
C LEU A 553 -27.14 -9.87 4.02
N PRO A 554 -28.01 -9.31 4.88
CA PRO A 554 -28.78 -8.11 4.58
C PRO A 554 -27.92 -6.85 4.38
N LYS A 555 -26.70 -6.85 4.92
CA LYS A 555 -25.74 -5.73 4.84
C LYS A 555 -24.69 -5.89 3.75
N LEU A 556 -24.71 -6.99 2.99
CA LEU A 556 -23.70 -7.23 1.95
C LEU A 556 -23.83 -6.17 0.86
N THR A 557 -22.75 -5.42 0.62
CA THR A 557 -22.66 -4.37 -0.39
C THR A 557 -21.74 -4.75 -1.54
N GLU A 558 -20.76 -5.62 -1.30
CA GLU A 558 -19.78 -6.07 -2.28
C GLU A 558 -19.67 -7.60 -2.25
N LEU A 559 -19.89 -8.23 -3.41
CA LEU A 559 -19.70 -9.67 -3.61
C LEU A 559 -18.80 -9.91 -4.81
N ARG A 560 -17.62 -10.49 -4.57
CA ARG A 560 -16.70 -10.91 -5.63
C ARG A 560 -16.37 -12.39 -5.51
N LEU A 561 -16.71 -13.15 -6.53
CA LEU A 561 -16.44 -14.58 -6.62
C LEU A 561 -15.60 -14.84 -7.86
N GLU A 562 -14.56 -15.65 -7.72
CA GLU A 562 -13.73 -16.11 -8.83
C GLU A 562 -13.66 -17.63 -8.89
N ALA A 563 -13.19 -18.15 -10.04
CA ALA A 563 -12.87 -19.56 -10.24
C ALA A 563 -14.03 -20.51 -9.88
N GLU A 564 -13.81 -21.52 -9.02
CA GLU A 564 -14.84 -22.48 -8.65
C GLU A 564 -16.03 -21.83 -7.93
N HIS A 565 -15.80 -20.79 -7.12
CA HIS A 565 -16.86 -20.09 -6.42
C HIS A 565 -17.76 -19.34 -7.41
N ALA A 566 -17.16 -18.70 -8.43
CA ALA A 566 -17.90 -18.11 -9.53
C ALA A 566 -18.64 -19.16 -10.38
N TYR A 567 -17.99 -20.29 -10.67
CA TYR A 567 -18.58 -21.38 -11.45
C TYR A 567 -19.81 -21.97 -10.77
N ARG A 568 -19.84 -22.05 -9.44
CA ARG A 568 -20.96 -22.57 -8.64
C ARG A 568 -22.06 -21.54 -8.30
N PHE A 569 -21.81 -20.24 -8.52
CA PHE A 569 -22.70 -19.14 -8.11
C PHE A 569 -24.07 -19.12 -8.81
N GLN A 570 -25.22 -19.19 -8.14
CA GLN A 570 -26.55 -19.06 -8.76
C GLN A 570 -27.20 -17.74 -8.36
N PHE A 571 -27.99 -17.12 -9.25
CA PHE A 571 -28.58 -15.81 -8.94
C PHE A 571 -29.56 -15.86 -7.76
N ARG A 572 -30.25 -16.99 -7.54
CA ARG A 572 -31.09 -17.20 -6.34
C ARG A 572 -30.38 -16.95 -5.01
N MET A 573 -29.05 -17.09 -4.98
CA MET A 573 -28.23 -16.82 -3.81
C MET A 573 -28.24 -15.34 -3.37
N LEU A 574 -28.67 -14.44 -4.26
CA LEU A 574 -28.76 -13.02 -3.95
C LEU A 574 -30.05 -12.65 -3.21
N GLY A 575 -30.97 -13.60 -3.01
CA GLY A 575 -32.27 -13.35 -2.36
C GLY A 575 -32.17 -12.76 -0.95
N GLY A 576 -31.12 -13.10 -0.21
CA GLY A 576 -30.80 -12.55 1.12
C GLY A 576 -29.86 -11.33 1.11
N THR A 577 -29.66 -10.67 -0.04
CA THR A 577 -28.65 -9.58 -0.19
C THR A 577 -29.23 -8.26 -0.74
N PRO A 578 -30.27 -7.68 -0.11
CA PRO A 578 -30.96 -6.49 -0.61
C PRO A 578 -30.06 -5.25 -0.76
N SER A 579 -28.97 -5.16 0.00
CA SER A 579 -28.05 -4.02 0.00
C SER A 579 -26.91 -4.11 -1.02
N LEU A 580 -26.90 -5.15 -1.88
CA LEU A 580 -25.78 -5.41 -2.77
C LEU A 580 -25.61 -4.30 -3.82
N VAL A 581 -24.44 -3.64 -3.82
CA VAL A 581 -24.10 -2.53 -4.72
C VAL A 581 -23.19 -3.01 -5.84
N GLU A 582 -22.27 -3.93 -5.55
CA GLU A 582 -21.32 -4.48 -6.50
C GLU A 582 -21.35 -6.01 -6.51
N LEU A 583 -21.50 -6.58 -7.71
CA LEU A 583 -21.44 -8.01 -7.96
C LEU A 583 -20.42 -8.28 -9.06
N SER A 584 -19.39 -9.06 -8.75
CA SER A 584 -18.36 -9.47 -9.70
C SER A 584 -18.19 -10.97 -9.69
N ILE A 585 -18.51 -11.62 -10.81
CA ILE A 585 -18.43 -13.07 -10.99
C ILE A 585 -17.46 -13.38 -12.12
N ASN A 586 -16.37 -14.09 -11.82
CA ASN A 586 -15.31 -14.36 -12.79
C ASN A 586 -14.95 -15.85 -12.88
N CYS A 587 -15.47 -16.55 -13.88
CA CYS A 587 -15.27 -17.98 -14.10
C CYS A 587 -14.26 -18.30 -15.22
N ARG A 588 -13.36 -17.36 -15.57
CA ARG A 588 -12.31 -17.63 -16.57
C ARG A 588 -11.49 -18.85 -16.16
N SER A 589 -11.54 -19.90 -16.99
CA SER A 589 -10.86 -21.17 -16.73
C SER A 589 -9.60 -21.33 -17.58
N LEU A 590 -8.53 -21.85 -16.98
CA LEU A 590 -7.33 -22.27 -17.72
C LEU A 590 -7.65 -23.32 -18.80
N SER A 591 -8.56 -24.25 -18.50
CA SER A 591 -8.93 -25.34 -19.43
C SER A 591 -9.89 -24.90 -20.55
N GLY A 592 -10.58 -23.77 -20.40
CA GLY A 592 -11.71 -23.39 -21.27
C GLY A 592 -12.93 -24.32 -21.22
N LEU A 593 -12.90 -25.41 -20.43
CA LEU A 593 -13.96 -26.42 -20.36
C LEU A 593 -15.15 -26.00 -19.48
N HIS A 594 -14.97 -24.98 -18.63
CA HIS A 594 -15.98 -24.54 -17.66
C HIS A 594 -16.97 -23.57 -18.27
N ARG A 595 -17.72 -24.03 -19.27
CA ARG A 595 -18.83 -23.26 -19.84
C ARG A 595 -20.04 -23.37 -18.94
N ARG A 596 -20.67 -22.23 -18.64
CA ARG A 596 -21.89 -22.18 -17.85
C ARG A 596 -23.01 -21.47 -18.58
N THR A 597 -24.15 -22.15 -18.70
CA THR A 597 -25.37 -21.56 -19.23
C THR A 597 -26.23 -21.01 -18.09
N ILE A 598 -26.70 -19.77 -18.21
CA ILE A 598 -27.68 -19.16 -17.30
C ILE A 598 -29.05 -19.28 -17.97
N GLY A 599 -29.94 -20.06 -17.34
CA GLY A 599 -31.33 -20.20 -17.74
C GLY A 599 -32.25 -19.18 -17.05
N LEU A 600 -33.55 -19.20 -17.39
CA LEU A 600 -34.54 -18.36 -16.68
C LEU A 600 -34.78 -18.88 -15.25
N GLU A 601 -34.69 -20.19 -15.07
CA GLU A 601 -34.80 -20.91 -13.82
C GLU A 601 -33.73 -20.50 -12.79
N ASP A 602 -32.53 -20.09 -13.25
CA ASP A 602 -31.47 -19.60 -12.38
C ASP A 602 -31.81 -18.24 -11.74
N LEU A 603 -32.70 -17.47 -12.37
CA LEU A 603 -33.12 -16.12 -11.96
C LEU A 603 -34.34 -16.13 -11.03
N LEU A 604 -34.97 -17.29 -10.80
CA LEU A 604 -36.15 -17.41 -9.95
C LEU A 604 -35.79 -17.36 -8.46
N LYS A 605 -36.67 -16.76 -7.65
CA LYS A 605 -36.47 -16.63 -6.20
C LYS A 605 -36.59 -17.97 -5.45
N SER A 606 -37.44 -18.87 -5.92
CA SER A 606 -37.76 -20.12 -5.24
C SER A 606 -38.17 -21.17 -6.28
N SER A 607 -37.21 -21.98 -6.73
CA SER A 607 -37.52 -23.20 -7.48
C SER A 607 -37.38 -24.41 -6.55
N PRO A 608 -38.33 -25.36 -6.53
CA PRO A 608 -38.22 -26.58 -5.74
C PRO A 608 -36.90 -27.29 -6.04
N VAL A 609 -36.26 -27.77 -4.97
CA VAL A 609 -34.93 -28.38 -4.93
C VAL A 609 -34.81 -29.50 -5.97
N SER A 610 -34.30 -29.17 -7.15
CA SER A 610 -33.65 -30.14 -8.03
C SER A 610 -32.19 -29.69 -8.14
N PRO A 611 -31.22 -30.55 -7.84
CA PRO A 611 -29.81 -30.21 -8.03
C PRO A 611 -29.57 -29.86 -9.50
N PRO A 612 -28.64 -28.95 -9.81
CA PRO A 612 -28.34 -28.57 -11.17
C PRO A 612 -27.91 -29.83 -11.94
N SER A 613 -28.68 -30.22 -12.95
CA SER A 613 -28.21 -31.18 -13.94
C SER A 613 -27.07 -30.49 -14.69
N ALA A 614 -25.83 -30.73 -14.26
CA ALA A 614 -24.69 -30.47 -15.10
C ALA A 614 -24.92 -31.30 -16.36
N GLN A 615 -25.35 -30.65 -17.45
CA GLN A 615 -25.31 -31.25 -18.78
C GLN A 615 -23.82 -31.38 -19.12
N ILE A 616 -23.21 -32.45 -18.61
CA ILE A 616 -21.91 -32.91 -19.06
C ILE A 616 -22.14 -33.26 -20.52
N LEU A 617 -21.68 -32.37 -21.40
CA LEU A 617 -21.41 -32.71 -22.79
C LEU A 617 -20.33 -33.77 -22.75
N ASP A 618 -20.74 -35.04 -22.65
CA ASP A 618 -19.83 -36.17 -22.84
C ASP A 618 -19.17 -35.98 -24.20
N GLY A 619 -17.86 -35.72 -24.17
CA GLY A 619 -17.02 -35.56 -25.36
C GLY A 619 -16.79 -36.86 -26.14
N SER A 620 -17.70 -37.84 -26.04
CA SER A 620 -17.73 -38.97 -26.96
C SER A 620 -18.31 -38.47 -28.29
N GLY A 621 -17.44 -38.32 -29.29
CA GLY A 621 -17.75 -37.84 -30.64
C GLY A 621 -18.70 -38.75 -31.44
N GLY A 622 -19.94 -38.88 -30.98
CA GLY A 622 -21.07 -39.30 -31.80
C GLY A 622 -21.75 -38.05 -32.34
N VAL A 623 -21.64 -37.81 -33.65
CA VAL A 623 -22.46 -36.84 -34.36
C VAL A 623 -23.93 -37.20 -34.07
N PRO A 624 -24.71 -36.36 -33.36
CA PRO A 624 -26.13 -36.62 -33.22
C PRO A 624 -26.76 -36.29 -34.57
N THR A 625 -27.29 -37.31 -35.23
CA THR A 625 -28.12 -37.16 -36.43
C THR A 625 -29.34 -36.31 -36.04
N GLN A 626 -29.29 -35.02 -36.38
CA GLN A 626 -30.43 -34.10 -36.32
C GLN A 626 -31.45 -34.53 -37.36
N GLU A 627 -32.31 -35.48 -37.03
CA GLU A 627 -33.55 -35.68 -37.78
C GLU A 627 -34.72 -35.85 -36.83
N THR A 628 -35.59 -34.83 -36.86
CA THR A 628 -37.04 -34.93 -36.62
C THR A 628 -37.52 -34.92 -35.16
N GLN A 629 -37.39 -33.77 -34.48
CA GLN A 629 -38.33 -33.41 -33.39
C GLN A 629 -38.44 -31.88 -33.16
N GLU A 630 -38.50 -31.10 -34.23
CA GLU A 630 -38.89 -29.68 -34.19
C GLU A 630 -40.30 -29.54 -34.78
N SER A 631 -41.36 -29.64 -33.96
CA SER A 631 -42.71 -29.13 -34.27
C SER A 631 -43.73 -29.64 -33.24
N MET A 632 -43.78 -29.06 -32.01
CA MET A 632 -45.01 -28.95 -31.19
C MET A 632 -44.80 -28.34 -29.77
N TYR A 633 -43.75 -27.55 -29.51
CA TYR A 633 -43.51 -26.97 -28.17
C TYR A 633 -43.31 -25.45 -28.17
N VAL A 634 -43.95 -24.72 -29.08
CA VAL A 634 -43.83 -23.25 -29.18
C VAL A 634 -45.23 -22.64 -29.14
N ASP A 635 -45.71 -22.29 -27.94
CA ASP A 635 -46.41 -21.01 -27.69
C ASP A 635 -46.99 -20.90 -26.26
N THR A 636 -47.27 -22.00 -25.56
CA THR A 636 -47.85 -21.95 -24.21
C THR A 636 -46.84 -21.65 -23.10
N ALA A 637 -45.53 -21.68 -23.38
CA ALA A 637 -44.48 -21.40 -22.39
C ALA A 637 -44.15 -19.89 -22.25
N SER A 638 -44.54 -19.02 -23.19
CA SER A 638 -44.13 -17.60 -23.14
C SER A 638 -44.87 -16.77 -22.09
N THR A 639 -46.09 -17.18 -21.70
CA THR A 639 -46.94 -16.44 -20.74
C THR A 639 -46.72 -16.84 -19.28
N SER A 640 -46.11 -17.98 -19.00
CA SER A 640 -45.91 -18.45 -17.62
C SER A 640 -44.81 -17.69 -16.88
N TRP A 641 -43.70 -17.37 -17.55
CA TRP A 641 -42.54 -16.69 -16.96
C TRP A 641 -42.83 -15.25 -16.53
N GLN A 642 -43.75 -14.56 -17.21
CA GLN A 642 -44.13 -13.19 -16.84
C GLN A 642 -44.75 -13.08 -15.45
N LYS A 643 -45.27 -14.18 -14.88
CA LYS A 643 -45.85 -14.23 -13.53
C LYS A 643 -44.88 -14.77 -12.47
N SER A 644 -43.68 -15.19 -12.86
CA SER A 644 -42.70 -15.75 -11.93
C SER A 644 -42.08 -14.66 -11.04
N GLU A 645 -41.80 -15.03 -9.78
CA GLU A 645 -41.06 -14.16 -8.87
C GLU A 645 -39.56 -14.34 -9.09
N TYR A 646 -38.94 -13.32 -9.70
CA TYR A 646 -37.50 -13.29 -9.93
C TYR A 646 -36.77 -12.74 -8.71
N VAL A 647 -35.50 -13.13 -8.58
CA VAL A 647 -34.55 -12.48 -7.67
C VAL A 647 -34.49 -11.00 -8.02
N HIS A 648 -34.47 -10.13 -7.02
CA HIS A 648 -34.45 -8.69 -7.23
C HIS A 648 -33.34 -8.05 -6.38
N VAL A 649 -32.38 -7.40 -7.03
CA VAL A 649 -31.25 -6.70 -6.39
C VAL A 649 -31.29 -5.20 -6.71
N PRO A 650 -32.20 -4.45 -6.07
CA PRO A 650 -32.48 -3.06 -6.44
C PRO A 650 -31.31 -2.11 -6.17
N ALA A 651 -30.43 -2.44 -5.22
CA ALA A 651 -29.28 -1.61 -4.89
C ALA A 651 -28.11 -1.75 -5.88
N LEU A 652 -28.13 -2.77 -6.76
CA LEU A 652 -26.98 -3.12 -7.58
C LEU A 652 -26.66 -2.04 -8.60
N ARG A 653 -25.43 -1.51 -8.55
CA ARG A 653 -24.93 -0.45 -9.44
C ARG A 653 -23.82 -0.93 -10.37
N ILE A 654 -23.05 -1.91 -9.94
CA ILE A 654 -21.91 -2.46 -10.68
C ILE A 654 -22.13 -3.96 -10.83
N PHE A 655 -22.20 -4.43 -12.08
CA PHE A 655 -22.33 -5.85 -12.39
C PHE A 655 -21.25 -6.26 -13.39
N ASN A 656 -20.38 -7.17 -12.96
CA ASN A 656 -19.30 -7.73 -13.77
C ASN A 656 -19.50 -9.25 -13.88
N LEU A 657 -19.61 -9.72 -15.11
CA LEU A 657 -19.71 -11.14 -15.47
C LEU A 657 -18.56 -11.46 -16.44
N GLU A 658 -17.61 -12.28 -16.00
CA GLU A 658 -16.43 -12.59 -16.78
C GLU A 658 -16.21 -14.10 -16.90
N GLY A 659 -15.74 -14.54 -18.06
CA GLY A 659 -15.51 -15.96 -18.37
C GLY A 659 -16.54 -16.52 -19.35
N THR A 660 -16.53 -17.84 -19.50
CA THR A 660 -17.32 -18.60 -20.50
C THR A 660 -18.78 -18.78 -20.08
N TRP A 661 -19.50 -17.66 -19.92
CA TRP A 661 -20.94 -17.61 -19.64
C TRP A 661 -21.75 -17.66 -20.94
N ALA A 662 -22.85 -18.40 -20.97
CA ALA A 662 -23.82 -18.36 -22.05
C ALA A 662 -25.21 -18.03 -21.47
N LEU A 663 -25.88 -17.02 -22.00
CA LEU A 663 -27.30 -16.81 -21.68
C LEU A 663 -28.11 -17.78 -22.55
N GLY A 664 -28.95 -18.62 -21.94
CA GLY A 664 -29.66 -19.68 -22.66
C GLY A 664 -30.61 -19.16 -23.74
N SER A 665 -31.09 -17.91 -23.59
CA SER A 665 -31.86 -17.19 -24.60
C SER A 665 -31.76 -15.68 -24.40
N PRO A 666 -32.12 -14.86 -25.40
CA PRO A 666 -32.22 -13.39 -25.24
C PRO A 666 -33.17 -12.97 -24.12
N ALA A 667 -34.21 -13.77 -23.83
CA ALA A 667 -35.15 -13.51 -22.74
C ALA A 667 -34.46 -13.53 -21.36
N VAL A 668 -33.38 -14.29 -21.18
CA VAL A 668 -32.58 -14.28 -19.95
C VAL A 668 -31.92 -12.91 -19.76
N LEU A 669 -31.34 -12.33 -20.82
CA LEU A 669 -30.74 -11.00 -20.75
C LEU A 669 -31.78 -9.92 -20.47
N GLU A 670 -32.95 -10.03 -21.08
CA GLU A 670 -34.08 -9.13 -20.86
C GLU A 670 -34.54 -9.17 -19.39
N VAL A 671 -34.80 -10.35 -18.84
CA VAL A 671 -35.22 -10.53 -17.44
C VAL A 671 -34.12 -10.06 -16.49
N LEU A 672 -32.86 -10.38 -16.77
CA LEU A 672 -31.73 -9.93 -15.99
C LEU A 672 -31.71 -8.39 -15.91
N CYS A 673 -31.78 -7.70 -17.04
CA CYS A 673 -31.72 -6.24 -17.09
C CYS A 673 -33.00 -5.56 -16.58
N SER A 674 -34.19 -6.14 -16.80
CA SER A 674 -35.47 -5.49 -16.49
C SER A 674 -36.03 -5.82 -15.11
N LYS A 675 -35.75 -7.01 -14.57
CA LYS A 675 -36.33 -7.50 -13.31
C LYS A 675 -35.29 -7.71 -12.23
N VAL A 676 -34.15 -8.34 -12.56
CA VAL A 676 -33.17 -8.74 -11.54
C VAL A 676 -32.30 -7.57 -11.12
N LEU A 677 -31.67 -6.89 -12.08
CA LEU A 677 -30.72 -5.80 -11.84
C LEU A 677 -31.05 -4.52 -12.66
N PRO A 678 -32.24 -3.92 -12.46
CA PRO A 678 -32.73 -2.77 -13.24
C PRO A 678 -31.94 -1.47 -13.03
N ASN A 679 -31.12 -1.44 -11.98
CA ASN A 679 -30.50 -0.24 -11.44
C ASN A 679 -29.00 -0.13 -11.73
N VAL A 680 -28.48 -1.02 -12.57
CA VAL A 680 -27.07 -1.11 -12.94
C VAL A 680 -26.64 0.11 -13.74
N SER A 681 -25.57 0.74 -13.26
CA SER A 681 -24.93 1.89 -13.90
C SER A 681 -23.65 1.52 -14.64
N ARG A 682 -23.01 0.41 -14.24
CA ARG A 682 -21.80 -0.12 -14.86
C ARG A 682 -21.99 -1.61 -15.11
N LEU A 683 -22.04 -2.00 -16.38
CA LEU A 683 -22.21 -3.37 -16.83
C LEU A 683 -20.92 -3.84 -17.51
N SER A 684 -20.40 -5.00 -17.13
CA SER A 684 -19.24 -5.60 -17.79
C SER A 684 -19.54 -7.08 -18.06
N MET A 685 -19.53 -7.49 -19.33
CA MET A 685 -19.74 -8.88 -19.78
C MET A 685 -18.56 -9.29 -20.66
N ASN A 686 -17.47 -9.77 -20.05
CA ASN A 686 -16.18 -9.98 -20.74
C ASN A 686 -15.82 -11.45 -20.91
N ASP A 687 -14.90 -11.70 -21.85
CA ASP A 687 -14.08 -12.92 -21.96
C ASP A 687 -14.88 -14.22 -22.06
N GLY A 688 -15.80 -14.30 -23.04
CA GLY A 688 -16.53 -15.53 -23.37
C GLY A 688 -18.02 -15.50 -23.00
N CYS A 689 -18.53 -14.37 -22.49
CA CYS A 689 -19.96 -14.17 -22.27
C CYS A 689 -20.71 -14.08 -23.62
N GLY A 690 -21.67 -14.98 -23.85
CA GLY A 690 -22.44 -15.07 -25.10
C GLY A 690 -23.91 -15.47 -24.89
N GLY A 691 -24.56 -15.97 -25.95
CA GLY A 691 -25.99 -16.34 -25.93
C GLY A 691 -26.94 -15.23 -26.40
N PHE A 692 -26.38 -14.17 -26.98
CA PHE A 692 -27.11 -13.03 -27.55
C PHE A 692 -26.29 -12.41 -28.69
N SER A 693 -26.94 -11.69 -29.60
CA SER A 693 -26.32 -10.85 -30.63
C SER A 693 -25.89 -9.48 -30.07
N LEU A 694 -25.05 -8.74 -30.81
CA LEU A 694 -24.71 -7.38 -30.42
C LEU A 694 -25.96 -6.48 -30.39
N ALA A 695 -26.85 -6.66 -31.37
CA ALA A 695 -28.11 -5.93 -31.46
C ALA A 695 -29.01 -6.19 -30.25
N GLU A 696 -29.13 -7.43 -29.82
CA GLU A 696 -29.88 -7.80 -28.61
C GLU A 696 -29.25 -7.19 -27.35
N TRP A 697 -27.92 -7.26 -27.21
CA TRP A 697 -27.24 -6.72 -26.04
C TRP A 697 -27.38 -5.19 -25.94
N VAL A 698 -27.10 -4.47 -27.03
CA VAL A 698 -27.26 -3.00 -27.07
C VAL A 698 -28.73 -2.61 -26.90
N GLY A 699 -29.63 -3.30 -27.59
CA GLY A 699 -31.07 -3.05 -27.54
C GLY A 699 -31.66 -3.24 -26.13
N LEU A 700 -31.40 -4.39 -25.50
CA LEU A 700 -31.93 -4.72 -24.17
C LEU A 700 -31.30 -3.86 -23.07
N THR A 701 -29.98 -3.67 -23.08
CA THR A 701 -29.32 -2.84 -22.05
C THR A 701 -29.75 -1.38 -22.15
N SER A 702 -29.88 -0.84 -23.36
CA SER A 702 -30.32 0.56 -23.55
C SER A 702 -31.79 0.78 -23.24
N SER A 703 -32.64 -0.24 -23.44
CA SER A 703 -34.08 -0.16 -23.19
C SER A 703 -34.45 -0.35 -21.72
N HIS A 704 -33.73 -1.21 -20.99
CA HIS A 704 -34.10 -1.59 -19.62
C HIS A 704 -33.21 -0.98 -18.53
N LEU A 705 -31.95 -0.62 -18.82
CA LEU A 705 -31.03 -0.07 -17.81
C LEU A 705 -30.96 1.46 -17.92
N HIS A 706 -31.99 2.14 -17.40
CA HIS A 706 -32.13 3.60 -17.54
C HIS A 706 -31.04 4.42 -16.83
N LEU A 707 -30.28 3.79 -15.92
CA LEU A 707 -29.15 4.40 -15.19
C LEU A 707 -27.77 4.01 -15.75
N LEU A 708 -27.72 3.27 -16.86
CA LEU A 708 -26.48 2.78 -17.46
C LEU A 708 -25.59 3.95 -17.93
N ARG A 709 -24.40 4.05 -17.35
CA ARG A 709 -23.36 5.02 -17.71
C ARG A 709 -22.27 4.37 -18.56
N HIS A 710 -21.91 3.14 -18.22
CA HIS A 710 -20.81 2.41 -18.85
C HIS A 710 -21.19 0.95 -19.06
N ALA A 711 -20.95 0.45 -20.26
CA ALA A 711 -21.18 -0.94 -20.63
C ALA A 711 -19.97 -1.48 -21.38
N THR A 712 -19.40 -2.58 -20.93
CA THR A 712 -18.26 -3.24 -21.58
C THR A 712 -18.64 -4.64 -22.00
N ILE A 713 -18.26 -5.01 -23.23
CA ILE A 713 -18.33 -6.38 -23.71
C ILE A 713 -17.04 -6.74 -24.46
N ARG A 714 -16.59 -7.98 -24.35
CA ARG A 714 -15.52 -8.51 -25.23
C ARG A 714 -16.11 -9.47 -26.25
N ARG A 715 -16.19 -9.02 -27.50
CA ARG A 715 -16.75 -9.77 -28.63
C ARG A 715 -16.04 -9.34 -29.91
N ALA A 716 -15.77 -10.30 -30.80
CA ALA A 716 -15.37 -9.98 -32.15
C ALA A 716 -16.54 -9.32 -32.89
N THR A 717 -16.34 -8.08 -33.33
CA THR A 717 -17.38 -7.25 -33.92
C THR A 717 -16.80 -6.47 -35.09
N THR A 718 -17.58 -6.36 -36.18
CA THR A 718 -17.21 -5.57 -37.36
C THR A 718 -17.70 -4.13 -37.21
N TRP A 719 -17.17 -3.23 -38.04
CA TRP A 719 -17.65 -1.85 -38.06
C TRP A 719 -19.13 -1.75 -38.49
N ASP A 720 -19.55 -2.55 -39.46
CA ASP A 720 -20.92 -2.56 -39.97
C ASP A 720 -21.91 -2.98 -38.87
N GLU A 721 -21.59 -4.00 -38.08
CA GLU A 721 -22.41 -4.42 -36.93
C GLU A 721 -22.57 -3.28 -35.90
N LEU A 722 -21.54 -2.47 -35.66
CA LEU A 722 -21.62 -1.31 -34.76
C LEU A 722 -22.57 -0.24 -35.29
N CYS A 723 -22.48 0.05 -36.59
CA CYS A 723 -23.36 1.01 -37.25
C CYS A 723 -24.81 0.53 -37.28
N GLU A 724 -25.05 -0.76 -37.54
CA GLU A 724 -26.39 -1.37 -37.57
C GLU A 724 -27.11 -1.26 -36.21
N VAL A 725 -26.37 -1.41 -35.10
CA VAL A 725 -26.92 -1.24 -33.75
C VAL A 725 -26.96 0.23 -33.28
N GLY A 726 -26.57 1.16 -34.15
CA GLY A 726 -26.63 2.60 -33.90
C GLY A 726 -25.57 3.11 -32.92
N LEU A 727 -24.41 2.45 -32.83
CA LEU A 727 -23.27 2.91 -32.03
C LEU A 727 -22.36 3.83 -32.87
N GLU A 728 -22.10 5.02 -32.36
CA GLU A 728 -21.20 6.03 -32.93
C GLU A 728 -19.92 6.15 -32.10
N HIS A 729 -18.79 6.32 -32.77
CA HIS A 729 -17.48 6.39 -32.13
C HIS A 729 -17.24 7.76 -31.48
N LYS A 730 -16.91 7.80 -30.17
CA LYS A 730 -16.85 9.04 -29.37
C LYS A 730 -15.47 9.70 -29.32
N PHE A 731 -14.37 8.94 -29.34
CA PHE A 731 -13.00 9.48 -29.27
C PHE A 731 -11.92 8.40 -29.48
N MET A 732 -10.82 8.71 -30.18
CA MET A 732 -9.58 7.91 -30.15
C MET A 732 -8.53 8.61 -29.29
N VAL A 733 -8.22 8.08 -28.10
CA VAL A 733 -6.85 8.22 -27.58
C VAL A 733 -6.08 7.00 -28.11
N PRO A 734 -4.93 7.17 -28.78
CA PRO A 734 -4.18 6.06 -29.42
C PRO A 734 -3.82 4.88 -28.51
N SER A 735 -3.94 5.02 -27.19
CA SER A 735 -3.63 3.99 -26.19
C SER A 735 -4.85 3.45 -25.43
N SER A 736 -6.09 3.79 -25.83
CA SER A 736 -7.31 3.39 -25.11
C SER A 736 -8.24 2.50 -25.93
N ILE A 737 -8.96 1.61 -25.25
CA ILE A 737 -10.05 0.80 -25.84
C ILE A 737 -11.07 1.75 -26.52
N PRO A 738 -11.49 1.48 -27.77
CA PRO A 738 -12.48 2.30 -28.47
C PRO A 738 -13.76 2.47 -27.66
N LYS A 739 -14.27 3.71 -27.61
CA LYS A 739 -15.46 4.11 -26.86
C LYS A 739 -16.56 4.54 -27.82
N TYR A 740 -17.74 3.97 -27.64
CA TYR A 740 -18.92 4.24 -28.47
C TYR A 740 -20.06 4.82 -27.64
N THR A 741 -20.96 5.55 -28.28
CA THR A 741 -22.23 6.00 -27.71
C THR A 741 -23.36 5.77 -28.69
N LEU A 742 -24.59 5.59 -28.21
CA LEU A 742 -25.74 5.49 -29.09
C LEU A 742 -25.99 6.80 -29.85
N ALA A 743 -26.18 6.71 -31.16
CA ALA A 743 -26.57 7.82 -32.05
C ALA A 743 -27.88 8.46 -31.61
N LYS A 744 -28.84 7.62 -31.22
CA LYS A 744 -30.17 8.04 -30.75
C LYS A 744 -30.32 7.73 -29.27
N ARG A 745 -30.73 8.74 -28.50
CA ARG A 745 -31.03 8.57 -27.07
C ARG A 745 -32.23 7.62 -26.90
N PRO A 746 -32.11 6.54 -26.11
CA PRO A 746 -33.23 5.65 -25.80
C PRO A 746 -34.39 6.41 -25.14
N LYS A 747 -35.63 6.07 -25.51
CA LYS A 747 -36.82 6.62 -24.84
C LYS A 747 -36.86 6.18 -23.37
N GLY A 748 -37.17 7.10 -22.46
CA GLY A 748 -37.27 6.81 -21.02
C GLY A 748 -35.94 6.83 -20.25
N ARG A 749 -34.81 7.19 -20.89
CA ARG A 749 -33.50 7.27 -20.23
C ARG A 749 -33.42 8.45 -19.26
N ILE A 750 -33.14 8.15 -17.99
CA ILE A 750 -33.07 9.14 -16.90
C ILE A 750 -31.84 10.05 -17.04
N LEU A 751 -30.68 9.48 -17.38
CA LEU A 751 -29.43 10.25 -17.48
C LEU A 751 -29.37 11.10 -18.75
N GLU A 752 -28.89 12.34 -18.61
CA GLU A 752 -28.68 13.28 -19.72
C GLU A 752 -27.61 12.81 -20.70
N GLU A 753 -26.54 12.19 -20.19
CA GLU A 753 -25.45 11.65 -21.01
C GLU A 753 -25.79 10.25 -21.56
N ASN A 754 -25.39 10.02 -22.81
CA ASN A 754 -25.44 8.70 -23.45
C ASN A 754 -24.44 7.73 -22.81
N ALA A 755 -24.82 6.46 -22.73
CA ALA A 755 -24.00 5.41 -22.12
C ALA A 755 -22.79 5.19 -23.01
N VAL A 756 -21.63 5.03 -22.39
CA VAL A 756 -20.40 4.68 -23.10
C VAL A 756 -20.32 3.16 -23.20
N TYR A 757 -20.22 2.67 -24.43
CA TYR A 757 -20.03 1.26 -24.75
C TYR A 757 -18.56 1.01 -25.12
N GLU A 758 -17.91 0.07 -24.46
CA GLU A 758 -16.55 -0.38 -24.75
C GLU A 758 -16.59 -1.81 -25.30
N ILE A 759 -16.17 -1.99 -26.55
CA ILE A 759 -16.20 -3.28 -27.24
C ILE A 759 -14.77 -3.75 -27.47
N LYS A 760 -14.34 -4.75 -26.69
CA LYS A 760 -13.00 -5.34 -26.76
C LYS A 760 -12.99 -6.47 -27.79
N GLY A 761 -11.97 -6.53 -28.65
CA GLY A 761 -11.86 -7.56 -29.70
C GLY A 761 -12.19 -7.10 -31.11
N PHE A 762 -12.03 -5.81 -31.39
CA PHE A 762 -12.21 -5.25 -32.73
C PHE A 762 -11.23 -5.88 -33.73
N VAL A 763 -11.75 -6.50 -34.77
CA VAL A 763 -10.94 -7.04 -35.87
C VAL A 763 -10.69 -5.88 -36.83
N LEU A 764 -9.48 -5.30 -36.80
CA LEU A 764 -9.04 -4.30 -37.77
C LEU A 764 -8.84 -4.97 -39.14
N SER A 765 -9.92 -5.30 -39.84
CA SER A 765 -9.84 -5.93 -41.16
C SER A 765 -9.71 -4.93 -42.33
N ARG A 766 -9.74 -3.60 -42.09
CA ARG A 766 -9.62 -2.60 -43.17
C ARG A 766 -9.01 -1.26 -42.73
N LEU A 767 -7.69 -1.20 -42.62
CA LEU A 767 -6.92 0.06 -42.62
C LEU A 767 -5.73 -0.02 -43.60
N SER A 768 -5.93 -0.66 -44.75
CA SER A 768 -4.93 -0.74 -45.83
C SER A 768 -5.41 -0.12 -47.15
N ASP A 769 -6.35 0.82 -47.09
CA ASP A 769 -6.72 1.70 -48.21
C ASP A 769 -6.66 3.17 -47.78
#